data_AF-A0A2T5XX81-F1
#
_entry.id   AF-A0A2T5XX81-F1
#
_cell.length_a   1.000
_cell.length_b   1.000
_cell.length_c   1.000
_cell.angle_alpha   90.00
_cell.angle_beta   90.00
_cell.angle_gamma   90.00
#
_symmetry.space_group_name_H-M   'P 1'
#
loop_
_entity.id
_entity.type
_entity.pdbx_description
1 polymer ?
#
loop_
_entity_poly.entity_id
_entity_poly.type
_entity_poly.pdbx_seq_one_letter_code
_entity_poly.pdbx_strand_id
1 'polypeptide(L)'
;MYAFQNNILSIPARLLYDDWKVMSYNTYKSYSQRGKLQVTQAGKGQGNEAWVAFDSLPVVKGVNTKEFCVRMLGKPEEAHIVTNVLEEYIVPDPEAINFFAEHRKPNGKSLPLSQQREKATSAMILGAIEILLKSRPLTAKAFGKRKTQIWQNISEAVNALNPEKWSFSLPNNPRSLQRKYNQYLTERYATFIHKGEGSDNAKVVTPTMERLFISICCMPNKPYISSVYDIYKQFLYGEIELFDRATGELFNVDDFCDENGNLLEVSESTVKLWLSKAENQLIIAKARNGEYDFSHKLRPHVHRHAPLYSMSKITLDDRDIMHTKLPDGTKVMAYYAYDVMSTALIGIAHSKKKDTQLFLDCFRSMFQFTTSYGLGTPMQIEVERHLTGEFADGLLKANNLFPFVRFCNPTNSQEKYAETMIRGKKYGIEKNRHQNVGRHYARRDSNRTTQQKIFDEFNNNYKEAKASYDDIVAMELQEQTLYNNQPHPDQQRFPGKTRLEVFLENVNPNLPQLNRALLAQYIGKCTTTTIRRSQYVTVQYQKYQLPNPQVLTLLAPNNYQVEAYYLPNKDGITEVYLYQNGAFLCTCSPVPTFNRANAEWTQHDEQQYAEAMSYVTKFDQMVRTQSVQKLNRLGSLTAPIPTATEVDYTPVDYTETPALNYQEYSKTKVETINKALLDL
;
A
#
# COMPACT_ATOMS: atom_id res chain seq x y z
N MET A 1 20.31 -55.00 31.85
CA MET A 1 21.09 -55.95 31.01
C MET A 1 20.57 -57.38 31.12
N TYR A 2 19.78 -57.74 32.14
CA TYR A 2 18.93 -58.91 32.01
C TYR A 2 17.81 -58.64 31.00
N ALA A 3 17.38 -59.67 30.29
CA ALA A 3 16.22 -59.61 29.39
C ALA A 3 15.52 -60.98 29.39
N PHE A 4 14.20 -61.00 29.19
CA PHE A 4 13.48 -62.24 28.97
C PHE A 4 13.57 -62.64 27.49
N GLN A 5 14.23 -63.76 27.21
CA GLN A 5 14.27 -64.37 25.89
C GLN A 5 13.44 -65.66 25.95
N ASN A 6 12.38 -65.75 25.13
CA ASN A 6 11.43 -66.88 25.16
C ASN A 6 10.88 -67.18 26.57
N ASN A 7 10.52 -66.14 27.35
CA ASN A 7 10.07 -66.22 28.76
C ASN A 7 11.10 -66.77 29.76
N ILE A 8 12.38 -66.85 29.38
CA ILE A 8 13.47 -67.26 30.28
C ILE A 8 14.38 -66.06 30.54
N LEU A 9 14.58 -65.75 31.83
CA LEU A 9 15.49 -64.69 32.26
C LEU A 9 16.90 -65.01 31.77
N SER A 10 17.45 -64.13 30.95
CA SER A 10 18.70 -64.39 30.22
C SER A 10 19.67 -63.22 30.35
N ILE A 11 20.96 -63.52 30.18
CA ILE A 11 22.04 -62.54 30.07
C ILE A 11 22.79 -62.70 28.74
N PRO A 12 23.42 -61.63 28.21
CA PRO A 12 24.28 -61.76 27.03
C PRO A 12 25.45 -62.70 27.30
N ALA A 13 25.69 -63.65 26.39
CA ALA A 13 26.74 -64.64 26.53
C ALA A 13 28.15 -64.01 26.50
N ARG A 14 28.32 -62.88 25.78
CA ARG A 14 29.58 -62.15 25.67
C ARG A 14 30.12 -61.70 27.03
N LEU A 15 29.23 -61.38 27.96
CA LEU A 15 29.61 -61.01 29.32
C LEU A 15 30.44 -62.11 30.00
N LEU A 16 30.12 -63.38 29.75
CA LEU A 16 30.77 -64.51 30.41
C LEU A 16 32.18 -64.80 29.89
N TYR A 17 32.40 -64.68 28.58
CA TYR A 17 33.66 -65.11 27.96
C TYR A 17 34.58 -63.99 27.49
N ASP A 18 34.06 -62.78 27.31
CA ASP A 18 34.80 -61.65 26.75
C ASP A 18 34.95 -60.52 27.77
N ASP A 19 33.84 -59.99 28.27
CA ASP A 19 33.89 -58.81 29.15
C ASP A 19 34.37 -59.16 30.56
N TRP A 20 33.74 -60.13 31.23
CA TRP A 20 34.12 -60.52 32.59
C TRP A 20 35.13 -61.66 32.63
N LYS A 21 35.34 -62.35 31.50
CA LYS A 21 36.29 -63.46 31.34
C LYS A 21 36.18 -64.54 32.43
N VAL A 22 34.96 -64.77 32.94
CA VAL A 22 34.68 -65.79 33.96
C VAL A 22 34.90 -67.20 33.39
N MET A 23 34.76 -67.35 32.08
CA MET A 23 35.14 -68.56 31.34
C MET A 23 35.81 -68.22 30.02
N SER A 24 36.53 -69.15 29.41
CA SER A 24 37.04 -68.94 28.04
C SER A 24 35.94 -69.22 27.01
N TYR A 25 36.09 -68.67 25.80
CA TYR A 25 35.15 -68.94 24.70
C TYR A 25 35.03 -70.44 24.37
N ASN A 26 36.14 -71.19 24.47
CA ASN A 26 36.15 -72.64 24.27
C ASN A 26 35.35 -73.37 25.36
N THR A 27 35.44 -72.92 26.61
CA THR A 27 34.64 -73.46 27.72
C THR A 27 33.16 -73.15 27.53
N TYR A 28 32.81 -71.92 27.16
CA TYR A 28 31.44 -71.53 26.80
C TYR A 28 30.87 -72.42 25.69
N LYS A 29 31.59 -72.57 24.57
CA LYS A 29 31.15 -73.40 23.43
C LYS A 29 30.93 -74.86 23.83
N SER A 30 31.85 -75.44 24.60
CA SER A 30 31.75 -76.82 25.10
C SER A 30 30.57 -77.00 26.06
N TYR A 31 30.33 -76.03 26.95
CA TYR A 31 29.23 -76.09 27.92
C TYR A 31 27.86 -75.91 27.27
N SER A 32 27.76 -75.06 26.25
CA SER A 32 26.56 -74.91 25.43
C SER A 32 26.26 -76.17 24.63
N GLN A 33 27.28 -76.83 24.04
CA GLN A 33 27.10 -78.10 23.30
C GLN A 33 26.71 -79.27 24.19
N ARG A 34 27.22 -79.31 25.43
CA ARG A 34 26.93 -80.37 26.41
C ARG A 34 25.64 -80.11 27.22
N GLY A 35 24.90 -79.05 26.90
CA GLY A 35 23.65 -78.70 27.59
C GLY A 35 23.82 -78.17 29.02
N LYS A 36 25.05 -77.84 29.45
CA LYS A 36 25.32 -77.28 30.79
C LYS A 36 25.03 -75.78 30.87
N LEU A 37 25.03 -75.09 29.73
CA LEU A 37 24.55 -73.72 29.57
C LEU A 37 23.38 -73.76 28.59
N GLN A 38 22.22 -73.28 29.03
CA GLN A 38 21.05 -73.20 28.16
C GLN A 38 21.12 -71.91 27.34
N VAL A 39 21.36 -72.03 26.04
CA VAL A 39 21.34 -70.90 25.11
C VAL A 39 19.88 -70.58 24.77
N THR A 40 19.42 -69.40 25.16
CA THR A 40 18.03 -68.95 24.94
C THR A 40 17.86 -68.25 23.59
N GLN A 41 18.94 -67.68 23.05
CA GLN A 41 19.00 -67.14 21.69
C GLN A 41 20.39 -67.41 21.10
N ALA A 42 20.43 -68.03 19.91
CA ALA A 42 21.69 -68.30 19.22
C ALA A 42 22.21 -67.05 18.50
N GLY A 43 23.49 -66.73 18.70
CA GLY A 43 24.16 -65.66 17.95
C GLY A 43 24.47 -66.12 16.53
N LYS A 44 23.89 -65.45 15.53
CA LYS A 44 24.01 -65.81 14.09
C LYS A 44 24.73 -64.72 13.27
N GLY A 45 25.82 -64.18 13.80
CA GLY A 45 26.65 -63.18 13.10
C GLY A 45 26.30 -61.72 13.40
N GLN A 46 26.83 -60.80 12.59
CA GLN A 46 26.81 -59.34 12.85
C GLN A 46 25.39 -58.84 13.20
N GLY A 47 25.23 -58.29 14.40
CA GLY A 47 23.96 -57.75 14.92
C GLY A 47 23.11 -58.71 15.76
N ASN A 48 23.41 -60.02 15.77
CA ASN A 48 22.67 -61.01 16.57
C ASN A 48 23.54 -61.56 17.71
N GLU A 49 23.34 -61.01 18.91
CA GLU A 49 24.05 -61.45 20.13
C GLU A 49 23.47 -62.77 20.67
N ALA A 50 24.35 -63.64 21.19
CA ALA A 50 23.94 -64.87 21.84
C ALA A 50 23.52 -64.61 23.29
N TRP A 51 22.43 -65.24 23.75
CA TRP A 51 21.92 -65.12 25.12
C TRP A 51 21.88 -66.48 25.81
N VAL A 52 22.14 -66.48 27.11
CA VAL A 52 22.10 -67.67 27.96
C VAL A 52 21.19 -67.48 29.16
N ALA A 53 20.48 -68.55 29.54
CA ALA A 53 19.57 -68.54 30.68
C ALA A 53 20.35 -68.33 31.98
N PHE A 54 19.92 -67.35 32.77
CA PHE A 54 20.53 -66.98 34.05
C PHE A 54 20.50 -68.13 35.07
N ASP A 55 19.43 -68.93 35.07
CA ASP A 55 19.31 -70.09 35.97
C ASP A 55 20.24 -71.25 35.59
N SER A 56 20.68 -71.31 34.32
CA SER A 56 21.57 -72.36 33.84
C SER A 56 23.06 -72.03 34.05
N LEU A 57 23.39 -70.93 34.71
CA LEU A 57 24.78 -70.50 34.89
C LEU A 57 25.55 -71.47 35.82
N PRO A 58 26.61 -72.13 35.33
CA PRO A 58 27.32 -73.16 36.08
C PRO A 58 28.37 -72.57 37.01
N VAL A 59 28.89 -73.36 37.93
CA VAL A 59 30.10 -73.03 38.69
C VAL A 59 31.33 -73.33 37.82
N VAL A 60 32.21 -72.34 37.61
CA VAL A 60 33.42 -72.50 36.79
C VAL A 60 34.64 -72.16 37.62
N LYS A 61 35.59 -73.11 37.74
CA LYS A 61 36.84 -72.95 38.51
C LYS A 61 36.62 -72.46 39.95
N GLY A 62 35.60 -72.96 40.64
CA GLY A 62 35.27 -72.57 42.02
C GLY A 62 34.52 -71.25 42.18
N VAL A 63 34.24 -70.53 41.08
CA VAL A 63 33.44 -69.30 41.09
C VAL A 63 31.99 -69.63 40.73
N ASN A 64 31.05 -69.29 41.61
CA ASN A 64 29.62 -69.35 41.31
C ASN A 64 29.26 -68.22 40.36
N THR A 65 29.17 -68.54 39.07
CA THR A 65 28.92 -67.56 38.00
C THR A 65 27.59 -66.84 38.19
N LYS A 66 26.60 -67.46 38.84
CA LYS A 66 25.30 -66.86 39.15
C LYS A 66 25.44 -65.74 40.19
N GLU A 67 26.14 -65.99 41.30
CA GLU A 67 26.42 -64.96 42.32
C GLU A 67 27.30 -63.84 41.77
N PHE A 68 28.26 -64.17 40.91
CA PHE A 68 29.09 -63.18 40.23
C PHE A 68 28.25 -62.25 39.34
N CYS A 69 27.29 -62.81 38.59
CA CYS A 69 26.35 -62.01 37.78
C CYS A 69 25.49 -61.09 38.67
N VAL A 70 24.96 -61.59 39.79
CA VAL A 70 24.19 -60.77 40.73
C VAL A 70 25.02 -59.62 41.30
N ARG A 71 26.31 -59.86 41.61
CA ARG A 71 27.21 -58.82 42.12
C ARG A 71 27.52 -57.74 41.07
N MET A 72 27.67 -58.13 39.81
CA MET A 72 28.06 -57.21 38.73
C MET A 72 26.88 -56.48 38.07
N LEU A 73 25.71 -57.12 37.97
CA LEU A 73 24.52 -56.58 37.31
C LEU A 73 23.37 -56.21 38.27
N GLY A 74 23.53 -56.44 39.58
CA GLY A 74 22.46 -56.33 40.57
C GLY A 74 21.52 -57.54 40.59
N LYS A 75 20.60 -57.58 41.57
CA LYS A 75 19.58 -58.63 41.64
C LYS A 75 18.60 -58.49 40.46
N PRO A 76 18.19 -59.59 39.81
CA PRO A 76 17.21 -59.54 38.71
C PRO A 76 15.87 -58.90 39.11
N GLU A 77 15.49 -58.98 40.38
CA GLU A 77 14.26 -58.40 40.95
C GLU A 77 14.31 -56.86 41.06
N GLU A 78 15.51 -56.28 41.19
CA GLU A 78 15.74 -54.83 41.29
C GLU A 78 15.95 -54.18 39.91
N ALA A 79 16.37 -54.97 38.92
CA ALA A 79 16.39 -54.54 37.53
C ALA A 79 14.95 -54.54 37.02
N HIS A 80 14.26 -53.39 37.05
CA HIS A 80 12.91 -53.18 36.52
C HIS A 80 12.77 -53.60 35.04
N ILE A 81 12.72 -54.90 34.77
CA ILE A 81 12.50 -55.51 33.46
C ILE A 81 11.07 -56.00 33.48
N VAL A 82 10.16 -55.06 33.70
CA VAL A 82 8.77 -55.24 33.38
C VAL A 82 8.62 -54.61 32.01
N THR A 83 8.61 -55.41 30.95
CA THR A 83 8.07 -54.97 29.67
C THR A 83 6.62 -54.60 29.94
N ASN A 84 6.36 -53.30 30.06
CA ASN A 84 5.03 -52.81 30.31
C ASN A 84 4.17 -53.14 29.10
N VAL A 85 3.27 -54.12 29.26
CA VAL A 85 2.40 -54.62 28.18
C VAL A 85 1.59 -53.49 27.55
N LEU A 86 1.34 -52.39 28.27
CA LEU A 86 0.64 -51.22 27.77
C LEU A 86 1.42 -50.46 26.69
N GLU A 87 2.75 -50.38 26.78
CA GLU A 87 3.59 -49.60 25.83
C GLU A 87 3.47 -50.10 24.39
N GLU A 88 3.26 -51.39 24.18
CA GLU A 88 3.10 -52.00 22.85
C GLU A 88 1.83 -51.53 22.13
N TYR A 89 0.83 -51.05 22.86
CA TYR A 89 -0.48 -50.65 22.32
C TYR A 89 -0.66 -49.13 22.30
N ILE A 90 0.34 -48.35 22.74
CA ILE A 90 0.34 -46.88 22.61
C ILE A 90 0.70 -46.55 21.17
N VAL A 91 -0.32 -46.20 20.37
CA VAL A 91 -0.18 -45.83 18.96
C VAL A 91 -0.36 -44.30 18.83
N PRO A 92 0.38 -43.63 17.93
CA PRO A 92 0.13 -42.23 17.62
C PRO A 92 -1.34 -41.99 17.23
N ASP A 93 -1.96 -41.00 17.86
CA ASP A 93 -3.32 -40.54 17.57
C ASP A 93 -3.26 -39.14 16.92
N PRO A 94 -3.29 -39.05 15.56
CA PRO A 94 -3.29 -37.78 14.85
C PRO A 94 -4.51 -36.92 15.17
N GLU A 95 -5.66 -37.53 15.47
CA GLU A 95 -6.90 -36.81 15.79
C GLU A 95 -6.79 -36.12 17.15
N ALA A 96 -6.21 -36.79 18.16
CA ALA A 96 -5.91 -36.18 19.45
C ALA A 96 -4.91 -35.01 19.30
N ILE A 97 -3.86 -35.19 18.50
CA ILE A 97 -2.85 -34.15 18.25
C ILE A 97 -3.50 -32.92 17.62
N ASN A 98 -4.28 -33.11 16.54
CA ASN A 98 -4.96 -32.03 15.84
C ASN A 98 -5.98 -31.34 16.76
N PHE A 99 -6.77 -32.10 17.53
CA PHE A 99 -7.75 -31.56 18.46
C PHE A 99 -7.12 -30.59 19.48
N PHE A 100 -6.02 -30.97 20.14
CA PHE A 100 -5.36 -30.09 21.12
C PHE A 100 -4.59 -28.94 20.48
N ALA A 101 -4.09 -29.11 19.24
CA ALA A 101 -3.43 -28.04 18.49
C ALA A 101 -4.42 -26.98 17.98
N GLU A 102 -5.62 -27.39 17.56
CA GLU A 102 -6.69 -26.52 17.09
C GLU A 102 -7.51 -25.92 18.23
N HIS A 103 -7.52 -26.54 19.41
CA HIS A 103 -8.23 -26.02 20.57
C HIS A 103 -7.80 -24.58 20.90
N ARG A 104 -8.80 -23.72 21.12
CA ARG A 104 -8.62 -22.34 21.58
C ARG A 104 -9.36 -22.19 22.90
N LYS A 105 -8.68 -21.60 23.88
CA LYS A 105 -9.29 -21.16 25.14
C LYS A 105 -10.32 -20.05 24.84
N PRO A 106 -11.25 -19.73 25.77
CA PRO A 106 -12.22 -18.65 25.57
C PRO A 106 -11.59 -17.29 25.19
N ASN A 107 -10.36 -17.03 25.65
CA ASN A 107 -9.58 -15.84 25.31
C ASN A 107 -8.85 -15.92 23.94
N GLY A 108 -9.14 -16.92 23.11
CA GLY A 108 -8.56 -17.12 21.79
C GLY A 108 -7.13 -17.69 21.77
N LYS A 109 -6.49 -17.91 22.93
CA LYS A 109 -5.13 -18.48 22.99
C LYS A 109 -5.15 -19.99 22.81
N SER A 110 -4.12 -20.52 22.15
CA SER A 110 -3.88 -21.97 22.08
C SER A 110 -3.33 -22.52 23.39
N LEU A 111 -3.41 -23.84 23.57
CA LEU A 111 -2.70 -24.55 24.63
C LEU A 111 -1.18 -24.46 24.39
N PRO A 112 -0.33 -24.32 25.42
CA PRO A 112 1.11 -24.46 25.29
C PRO A 112 1.49 -25.83 24.71
N LEU A 113 2.56 -25.90 23.90
CA LEU A 113 3.00 -27.15 23.25
C LEU A 113 3.25 -28.30 24.25
N SER A 114 3.76 -27.99 25.44
CA SER A 114 3.93 -28.97 26.52
C SER A 114 2.61 -29.57 26.97
N GLN A 115 1.59 -28.74 27.17
CA GLN A 115 0.24 -29.19 27.54
C GLN A 115 -0.45 -29.92 26.38
N GLN A 116 -0.25 -29.50 25.14
CA GLN A 116 -0.78 -30.24 23.98
C GLN A 116 -0.19 -31.65 23.93
N ARG A 117 1.14 -31.78 24.07
CA ARG A 117 1.83 -33.07 24.10
C ARG A 117 1.37 -33.93 25.26
N GLU A 118 1.26 -33.35 26.46
CA GLU A 118 0.80 -34.06 27.65
C GLU A 118 -0.62 -34.62 27.46
N LYS A 119 -1.57 -33.78 27.04
CA LYS A 119 -2.97 -34.18 26.86
C LYS A 119 -3.15 -35.17 25.70
N ALA A 120 -2.41 -35.01 24.60
CA ALA A 120 -2.42 -35.94 23.48
C ALA A 120 -1.88 -37.32 23.88
N THR A 121 -0.76 -37.35 24.61
CA THR A 121 -0.18 -38.60 25.11
C THR A 121 -1.10 -39.27 26.13
N SER A 122 -1.72 -38.51 27.04
CA SER A 122 -2.77 -39.04 27.93
C SER A 122 -3.93 -39.68 27.17
N ALA A 123 -4.36 -39.09 26.04
CA ALA A 123 -5.40 -39.66 25.18
C ALA A 123 -4.94 -40.95 24.50
N MET A 124 -3.71 -41.00 23.97
CA MET A 124 -3.12 -42.21 23.38
C MET A 124 -3.04 -43.36 24.39
N ILE A 125 -2.70 -43.07 25.65
CA ILE A 125 -2.66 -44.06 26.74
C ILE A 125 -4.06 -44.60 27.05
N LEU A 126 -5.09 -43.73 27.12
CA LEU A 126 -6.47 -44.20 27.31
C LEU A 126 -7.00 -44.99 26.09
N GLY A 127 -6.57 -44.64 24.88
CA GLY A 127 -6.84 -45.40 23.66
C GLY A 127 -6.21 -46.80 23.69
N ALA A 128 -4.96 -46.92 24.17
CA ALA A 128 -4.30 -48.21 24.37
C ALA A 128 -5.07 -49.10 25.38
N ILE A 129 -5.55 -48.51 26.49
CA ILE A 129 -6.42 -49.19 27.46
C ILE A 129 -7.73 -49.63 26.82
N GLU A 130 -8.33 -48.80 25.96
CA GLU A 130 -9.56 -49.13 25.22
C GLU A 130 -9.37 -50.38 24.33
N ILE A 131 -8.26 -50.45 23.59
CA ILE A 131 -7.92 -51.60 22.74
C ILE A 131 -7.79 -52.87 23.59
N LEU A 132 -7.06 -52.78 24.71
CA LEU A 132 -6.83 -53.92 25.60
C LEU A 132 -8.11 -54.41 26.30
N LEU A 133 -9.03 -53.51 26.65
CA LEU A 133 -10.30 -53.85 27.29
C LEU A 133 -11.35 -54.40 26.32
N LYS A 134 -11.33 -54.03 25.04
CA LYS A 134 -12.25 -54.54 24.02
C LYS A 134 -12.01 -56.01 23.66
N SER A 135 -10.77 -56.51 23.82
CA SER A 135 -10.40 -57.88 23.48
C SER A 135 -10.19 -58.75 24.73
N ARG A 136 -11.17 -59.62 25.03
CA ARG A 136 -11.11 -60.58 26.16
C ARG A 136 -9.80 -61.37 26.27
N PRO A 137 -9.21 -61.94 25.19
CA PRO A 137 -7.94 -62.65 25.30
C PRO A 137 -6.75 -61.72 25.59
N LEU A 138 -6.75 -60.49 25.05
CA LEU A 138 -5.70 -59.49 25.34
C LEU A 138 -5.82 -58.96 26.77
N THR A 139 -7.03 -58.72 27.26
CA THR A 139 -7.26 -58.33 28.67
C THR A 139 -6.78 -59.40 29.64
N ALA A 140 -7.11 -60.68 29.37
CA ALA A 140 -6.69 -61.79 30.21
C ALA A 140 -5.17 -62.02 30.19
N LYS A 141 -4.52 -61.74 29.05
CA LYS A 141 -3.06 -61.82 28.86
C LYS A 141 -2.32 -60.65 29.52
N ALA A 142 -2.85 -59.43 29.43
CA ALA A 142 -2.20 -58.22 29.91
C ALA A 142 -2.49 -57.94 31.40
N PHE A 143 -3.70 -58.20 31.87
CA PHE A 143 -4.18 -57.75 33.20
C PHE A 143 -4.84 -58.87 34.03
N GLY A 144 -4.83 -60.12 33.56
CA GLY A 144 -5.33 -61.28 34.29
C GLY A 144 -6.84 -61.55 34.16
N LYS A 145 -7.28 -62.71 34.67
CA LYS A 145 -8.67 -63.23 34.47
C LYS A 145 -9.69 -62.71 35.49
N ARG A 146 -9.26 -62.13 36.62
CA ARG A 146 -10.15 -61.70 37.71
C ARG A 146 -10.64 -60.28 37.51
N LYS A 147 -11.94 -60.12 37.20
CA LYS A 147 -12.58 -58.81 36.92
C LYS A 147 -12.37 -57.75 38.02
N THR A 148 -12.28 -58.16 39.28
CA THR A 148 -12.08 -57.26 40.43
C THR A 148 -10.69 -56.62 40.50
N GLN A 149 -9.68 -57.19 39.84
CA GLN A 149 -8.28 -56.70 39.88
C GLN A 149 -7.83 -56.03 38.57
N ILE A 150 -8.65 -56.04 37.51
CA ILE A 150 -8.26 -55.51 36.19
C ILE A 150 -7.85 -54.03 36.26
N TRP A 151 -8.65 -53.18 36.92
CA TRP A 151 -8.32 -51.75 37.04
C TRP A 151 -7.14 -51.47 37.97
N GLN A 152 -6.88 -52.36 38.92
CA GLN A 152 -5.71 -52.28 39.78
C GLN A 152 -4.45 -52.51 38.95
N ASN A 153 -4.46 -53.57 38.14
CA ASN A 153 -3.36 -53.92 37.24
C ASN A 153 -3.16 -52.89 36.12
N ILE A 154 -4.23 -52.29 35.58
CA ILE A 154 -4.14 -51.19 34.59
C ILE A 154 -3.51 -49.95 35.23
N SER A 155 -3.91 -49.60 36.45
CA SER A 155 -3.36 -48.44 37.15
C SER A 155 -1.87 -48.62 37.46
N GLU A 156 -1.47 -49.82 37.89
CA GLU A 156 -0.06 -50.18 38.09
C GLU A 156 0.74 -50.10 36.79
N ALA A 157 0.18 -50.59 35.68
CA ALA A 157 0.80 -50.48 34.35
C ALA A 157 0.95 -49.02 33.89
N VAL A 158 -0.05 -48.16 34.08
CA VAL A 158 0.07 -46.73 33.73
C VAL A 158 1.14 -46.05 34.58
N ASN A 159 1.18 -46.32 35.88
CA ASN A 159 2.18 -45.75 36.80
C ASN A 159 3.61 -46.23 36.52
N ALA A 160 3.77 -47.40 35.89
CA ALA A 160 5.06 -47.97 35.51
C ALA A 160 5.59 -47.47 34.14
N LEU A 161 4.85 -46.60 33.44
CA LEU A 161 5.33 -45.99 32.19
C LEU A 161 6.52 -45.05 32.45
N ASN A 162 7.52 -45.06 31.56
CA ASN A 162 8.69 -44.19 31.70
C ASN A 162 8.30 -42.70 31.49
N PRO A 163 8.42 -41.83 32.51
CA PRO A 163 8.05 -40.42 32.41
C PRO A 163 8.97 -39.59 31.49
N GLU A 164 10.20 -40.05 31.21
CA GLU A 164 11.11 -39.40 30.26
C GLU A 164 10.68 -39.66 28.81
N LYS A 165 10.04 -40.81 28.55
CA LYS A 165 9.57 -41.23 27.23
C LYS A 165 8.15 -40.72 26.94
N TRP A 166 7.28 -40.78 27.94
CA TRP A 166 5.86 -40.42 27.83
C TRP A 166 5.53 -39.28 28.80
N SER A 167 5.23 -38.10 28.26
CA SER A 167 4.72 -36.97 29.05
C SER A 167 3.19 -37.07 29.09
N PHE A 168 2.63 -37.43 30.24
CA PHE A 168 1.17 -37.57 30.41
C PHE A 168 0.74 -37.18 31.83
N SER A 169 -0.54 -36.86 31.97
CA SER A 169 -1.21 -36.57 33.24
C SER A 169 -2.49 -37.41 33.35
N LEU A 170 -2.42 -38.50 34.13
CA LEU A 170 -3.51 -39.43 34.40
C LEU A 170 -3.57 -39.78 35.90
N PRO A 171 -4.75 -40.13 36.45
CA PRO A 171 -4.86 -40.44 37.88
C PRO A 171 -4.15 -41.74 38.29
N ASN A 172 -3.37 -41.70 39.38
CA ASN A 172 -2.63 -42.86 39.89
C ASN A 172 -3.50 -43.92 40.59
N ASN A 173 -4.75 -43.57 40.95
CA ASN A 173 -5.67 -44.44 41.69
C ASN A 173 -6.59 -45.20 40.71
N PRO A 174 -6.74 -46.54 40.84
CA PRO A 174 -7.59 -47.37 39.98
C PRO A 174 -9.01 -46.85 39.76
N ARG A 175 -9.69 -46.40 40.83
CA ARG A 175 -11.08 -45.90 40.74
C ARG A 175 -11.16 -44.56 40.02
N SER A 176 -10.20 -43.67 40.28
CA SER A 176 -10.12 -42.37 39.62
C SER A 176 -9.75 -42.50 38.14
N LEU A 177 -8.85 -43.44 37.81
CA LEU A 177 -8.47 -43.76 36.44
C LEU A 177 -9.65 -44.36 35.68
N GLN A 178 -10.39 -45.29 36.29
CA GLN A 178 -11.62 -45.84 35.71
C GLN A 178 -12.66 -44.74 35.43
N ARG A 179 -12.88 -43.82 36.38
CA ARG A 179 -13.78 -42.68 36.17
C ARG A 179 -13.32 -41.79 35.01
N LYS A 180 -12.03 -41.50 34.92
CA LYS A 180 -11.45 -40.69 33.84
C LYS A 180 -11.56 -41.39 32.48
N TYR A 181 -11.34 -42.70 32.44
CA TYR A 181 -11.55 -43.54 31.26
C TYR A 181 -13.01 -43.55 30.80
N ASN A 182 -13.96 -43.73 31.73
CA ASN A 182 -15.39 -43.67 31.40
C ASN A 182 -15.79 -42.29 30.83
N GLN A 183 -15.23 -41.21 31.38
CA GLN A 183 -15.41 -39.86 30.84
C GLN A 183 -14.81 -39.73 29.43
N TYR A 184 -13.63 -40.32 29.19
CA TYR A 184 -13.02 -40.37 27.86
C TYR A 184 -13.86 -41.14 26.83
N LEU A 185 -14.57 -42.20 27.24
CA LEU A 185 -15.49 -42.89 26.34
C LEU A 185 -16.69 -42.03 25.92
N THR A 186 -17.15 -41.11 26.78
CA THR A 186 -18.29 -40.24 26.47
C THR A 186 -17.89 -38.94 25.78
N GLU A 187 -16.83 -38.28 26.25
CA GLU A 187 -16.42 -36.93 25.84
C GLU A 187 -15.17 -36.93 24.93
N ARG A 188 -14.53 -38.09 24.71
CA ARG A 188 -13.27 -38.24 23.95
C ARG A 188 -12.22 -37.23 24.41
N TYR A 189 -11.61 -36.49 23.49
CA TYR A 189 -10.50 -35.57 23.75
C TYR A 189 -10.89 -34.39 24.66
N ALA A 190 -12.17 -33.97 24.65
CA ALA A 190 -12.67 -32.88 25.50
C ALA A 190 -12.52 -33.19 27.00
N THR A 191 -12.46 -34.47 27.38
CA THR A 191 -12.19 -34.94 28.76
C THR A 191 -10.94 -34.30 29.39
N PHE A 192 -9.95 -33.94 28.58
CA PHE A 192 -8.69 -33.36 29.04
C PHE A 192 -8.69 -31.82 29.08
N ILE A 193 -9.78 -31.18 28.65
CA ILE A 193 -9.96 -29.73 28.75
C ILE A 193 -10.76 -29.42 30.00
N HIS A 194 -10.21 -28.58 30.88
CA HIS A 194 -10.94 -28.17 32.08
C HIS A 194 -11.97 -27.09 31.73
N LYS A 195 -13.19 -27.16 32.28
CA LYS A 195 -14.28 -26.22 31.97
C LYS A 195 -13.96 -24.76 32.31
N GLY A 196 -13.09 -24.52 33.29
CA GLY A 196 -12.58 -23.19 33.66
C GLY A 196 -11.24 -22.82 32.99
N GLU A 197 -10.74 -23.62 32.05
CA GLU A 197 -9.45 -23.35 31.41
C GLU A 197 -9.54 -22.12 30.49
N GLY A 198 -9.01 -20.99 30.98
CA GLY A 198 -9.07 -19.70 30.28
C GLY A 198 -10.29 -18.84 30.63
N SER A 199 -10.92 -19.08 31.79
CA SER A 199 -11.95 -18.19 32.32
C SER A 199 -11.40 -16.81 32.66
N ASP A 200 -12.14 -15.76 32.32
CA ASP A 200 -11.80 -14.37 32.62
C ASP A 200 -12.02 -13.96 34.08
N ASN A 201 -12.68 -14.81 34.87
CA ASN A 201 -13.03 -14.57 36.28
C ASN A 201 -11.83 -14.33 37.22
N ALA A 202 -10.59 -14.60 36.77
CA ALA A 202 -9.38 -14.39 37.54
C ALA A 202 -8.68 -13.03 37.27
N LYS A 203 -9.26 -12.15 36.44
CA LYS A 203 -8.69 -10.83 36.15
C LYS A 203 -9.04 -9.86 37.28
N VAL A 204 -8.03 -9.43 38.04
CA VAL A 204 -8.15 -8.36 39.06
C VAL A 204 -8.48 -7.00 38.43
N VAL A 205 -8.02 -6.76 37.20
CA VAL A 205 -8.28 -5.52 36.47
C VAL A 205 -9.57 -5.63 35.69
N THR A 206 -10.53 -4.78 36.03
CA THR A 206 -11.82 -4.65 35.34
C THR A 206 -11.68 -3.81 34.05
N PRO A 207 -12.62 -3.92 33.09
CA PRO A 207 -12.64 -3.05 31.92
C PRO A 207 -12.69 -1.55 32.26
N THR A 208 -13.37 -1.19 33.35
CA THR A 208 -13.46 0.20 33.85
C THR A 208 -12.09 0.73 34.31
N MET A 209 -11.33 -0.10 35.03
CA MET A 209 -9.95 0.21 35.42
C MET A 209 -9.04 0.39 34.20
N GLU A 210 -9.11 -0.52 33.23
CA GLU A 210 -8.33 -0.42 31.99
C GLU A 210 -8.63 0.88 31.23
N ARG A 211 -9.92 1.24 31.08
CA ARG A 211 -10.33 2.51 30.47
C ARG A 211 -9.74 3.70 31.22
N LEU A 212 -9.77 3.69 32.56
CA LEU A 212 -9.25 4.78 33.36
C LEU A 212 -7.72 4.91 33.21
N PHE A 213 -6.97 3.81 33.24
CA PHE A 213 -5.52 3.82 33.02
C PHE A 213 -5.15 4.45 31.67
N ILE A 214 -5.86 4.06 30.60
CA ILE A 214 -5.63 4.59 29.24
C ILE A 214 -5.96 6.08 29.20
N SER A 215 -7.09 6.50 29.77
CA SER A 215 -7.52 7.91 29.82
C SER A 215 -6.51 8.80 30.53
N ILE A 216 -6.01 8.40 31.70
CA ILE A 216 -4.98 9.14 32.44
C ILE A 216 -3.69 9.22 31.61
N CYS A 217 -3.26 8.11 30.99
CA CYS A 217 -2.08 8.08 30.14
C CYS A 217 -2.18 9.01 28.91
N CYS A 218 -3.41 9.29 28.45
CA CYS A 218 -3.69 10.13 27.28
C CYS A 218 -3.96 11.61 27.61
N MET A 219 -3.76 12.04 28.86
CA MET A 219 -3.85 13.45 29.23
C MET A 219 -2.88 14.32 28.39
N PRO A 220 -3.19 15.62 28.15
CA PRO A 220 -2.41 16.48 27.26
C PRO A 220 -0.91 16.63 27.63
N ASN A 221 -0.60 16.57 28.93
CA ASN A 221 0.76 16.63 29.47
C ASN A 221 1.55 15.32 29.30
N LYS A 222 0.91 14.24 28.82
CA LYS A 222 1.54 12.95 28.53
C LYS A 222 2.31 12.39 29.74
N PRO A 223 1.62 12.07 30.85
CA PRO A 223 2.25 11.70 32.11
C PRO A 223 3.13 10.45 31.99
N TYR A 224 4.15 10.35 32.85
CA TYR A 224 4.94 9.13 33.00
C TYR A 224 4.09 8.00 33.61
N ILE A 225 4.50 6.75 33.42
CA ILE A 225 3.75 5.58 33.93
C ILE A 225 3.60 5.63 35.45
N SER A 226 4.65 6.06 36.18
CA SER A 226 4.58 6.27 37.62
C SER A 226 3.51 7.30 37.99
N SER A 227 3.48 8.44 37.27
CA SER A 227 2.45 9.46 37.47
C SER A 227 1.04 8.97 37.13
N VAL A 228 0.87 8.10 36.14
CA VAL A 228 -0.43 7.48 35.84
C VAL A 228 -0.91 6.65 37.03
N TYR A 229 -0.01 5.87 37.64
CA TYR A 229 -0.31 5.09 38.83
C TYR A 229 -0.62 5.99 40.04
N ASP A 230 0.14 7.06 40.26
CA ASP A 230 -0.10 8.01 41.35
C ASP A 230 -1.46 8.69 41.22
N ILE A 231 -1.83 9.16 40.03
CA ILE A 231 -3.14 9.78 39.75
C ILE A 231 -4.26 8.76 39.97
N TYR A 232 -4.10 7.52 39.50
CA TYR A 232 -5.09 6.46 39.75
C TYR A 232 -5.27 6.19 41.24
N LYS A 233 -4.17 6.15 42.00
CA LYS A 233 -4.18 5.94 43.45
C LYS A 233 -4.88 7.11 44.18
N GLN A 234 -4.57 8.35 43.81
CA GLN A 234 -5.24 9.54 44.35
C GLN A 234 -6.75 9.50 44.10
N PHE A 235 -7.18 9.05 42.90
CA PHE A 235 -8.59 8.87 42.59
C PHE A 235 -9.24 7.80 43.47
N LEU A 236 -8.61 6.64 43.63
CA LEU A 236 -9.15 5.55 44.48
C LEU A 236 -9.33 5.97 45.95
N TYR A 237 -8.43 6.79 46.51
CA TYR A 237 -8.57 7.30 47.88
C TYR A 237 -9.42 8.56 48.00
N GLY A 238 -10.04 9.03 46.90
CA GLY A 238 -10.91 10.20 46.89
C GLY A 238 -10.18 11.54 47.07
N GLU A 239 -8.85 11.59 46.83
CA GLU A 239 -8.09 12.84 46.86
C GLU A 239 -8.36 13.71 45.63
N ILE A 240 -8.71 13.06 44.52
CA ILE A 240 -9.07 13.73 43.26
C ILE A 240 -10.33 13.12 42.66
N GLU A 241 -11.13 13.95 42.01
CA GLU A 241 -12.27 13.54 41.21
C GLU A 241 -11.89 13.55 39.73
N LEU A 242 -12.26 12.49 39.01
CA LEU A 242 -12.07 12.39 37.56
C LEU A 242 -13.43 12.34 36.89
N PHE A 243 -13.57 13.02 35.75
CA PHE A 243 -14.78 13.00 34.93
C PHE A 243 -14.44 12.71 33.46
N ASP A 244 -15.37 12.08 32.75
CA ASP A 244 -15.27 11.93 31.31
C ASP A 244 -15.62 13.25 30.63
N ARG A 245 -14.66 13.85 29.91
CA ARG A 245 -14.87 15.13 29.22
C ARG A 245 -15.93 15.08 28.12
N ALA A 246 -16.18 13.92 27.53
CA ALA A 246 -17.15 13.77 26.44
C ALA A 246 -18.59 13.67 26.97
N THR A 247 -18.82 12.96 28.08
CA THR A 247 -20.16 12.77 28.65
C THR A 247 -20.48 13.71 29.82
N GLY A 248 -19.45 14.22 30.50
CA GLY A 248 -19.58 15.03 31.72
C GLY A 248 -19.81 14.20 32.99
N GLU A 249 -19.80 12.87 32.90
CA GLU A 249 -20.05 11.97 34.03
C GLU A 249 -18.79 11.81 34.89
N LEU A 250 -18.96 11.82 36.22
CA LEU A 250 -17.91 11.51 37.19
C LEU A 250 -17.66 10.00 37.24
N PHE A 251 -16.40 9.62 37.39
CA PHE A 251 -16.04 8.23 37.70
C PHE A 251 -16.34 7.97 39.18
N ASN A 252 -17.14 6.95 39.48
CA ASN A 252 -17.47 6.58 40.86
C ASN A 252 -16.42 5.58 41.38
N VAL A 253 -15.92 5.82 42.59
CA VAL A 253 -14.96 4.91 43.25
C VAL A 253 -15.57 3.53 43.51
N ASP A 254 -16.88 3.45 43.72
CA ASP A 254 -17.61 2.18 43.94
C ASP A 254 -17.49 1.21 42.77
N ASP A 255 -17.29 1.70 41.54
CA ASP A 255 -17.06 0.87 40.35
C ASP A 255 -15.69 0.15 40.37
N PHE A 256 -14.85 0.47 41.37
CA PHE A 256 -13.51 -0.05 41.58
C PHE A 256 -13.40 -0.87 42.87
N CYS A 257 -14.53 -1.32 43.42
CA CYS A 257 -14.61 -2.20 44.58
C CYS A 257 -14.95 -3.66 44.19
N ASP A 258 -14.58 -4.61 45.04
CA ASP A 258 -14.99 -6.01 44.93
C ASP A 258 -16.46 -6.21 45.40
N GLU A 259 -17.00 -7.43 45.24
CA GLU A 259 -18.36 -7.78 45.67
C GLU A 259 -18.61 -7.58 47.18
N ASN A 260 -17.54 -7.44 47.98
CA ASN A 260 -17.59 -7.23 49.42
C ASN A 260 -17.34 -5.76 49.83
N GLY A 261 -17.18 -4.85 48.86
CA GLY A 261 -16.93 -3.42 49.09
C GLY A 261 -15.46 -3.05 49.37
N ASN A 262 -14.50 -3.96 49.14
CA ASN A 262 -13.07 -3.66 49.27
C ASN A 262 -12.51 -3.07 47.98
N LEU A 263 -11.63 -2.06 48.08
CA LEU A 263 -10.98 -1.45 46.92
C LEU A 263 -10.12 -2.47 46.14
N LEU A 264 -10.26 -2.46 44.81
CA LEU A 264 -9.42 -3.24 43.89
C LEU A 264 -8.07 -2.54 43.69
N GLU A 265 -7.17 -2.73 44.66
CA GLU A 265 -5.81 -2.22 44.57
C GLU A 265 -4.97 -3.02 43.57
N VAL A 266 -4.24 -2.30 42.70
CA VAL A 266 -3.30 -2.89 41.75
C VAL A 266 -1.92 -2.27 41.92
N SER A 267 -0.88 -3.01 41.56
CA SER A 267 0.49 -2.49 41.58
C SER A 267 0.80 -1.62 40.35
N GLU A 268 1.80 -0.73 40.46
CA GLU A 268 2.33 0.02 39.32
C GLU A 268 2.74 -0.89 38.16
N SER A 269 3.35 -2.05 38.49
CA SER A 269 3.72 -3.06 37.49
C SER A 269 2.52 -3.62 36.73
N THR A 270 1.37 -3.75 37.40
CA THR A 270 0.11 -4.16 36.77
C THR A 270 -0.38 -3.07 35.81
N VAL A 271 -0.43 -1.81 36.24
CA VAL A 271 -0.80 -0.68 35.37
C VAL A 271 0.10 -0.63 34.13
N LYS A 272 1.43 -0.75 34.32
CA LYS A 272 2.40 -0.80 33.23
C LYS A 272 2.15 -1.95 32.27
N LEU A 273 1.88 -3.16 32.76
CA LEU A 273 1.58 -4.33 31.95
C LEU A 273 0.36 -4.09 31.06
N TRP A 274 -0.72 -3.55 31.63
CA TRP A 274 -1.95 -3.28 30.90
C TRP A 274 -1.79 -2.16 29.87
N LEU A 275 -1.10 -1.07 30.22
CA LEU A 275 -0.77 -0.03 29.25
C LEU A 275 0.13 -0.56 28.12
N SER A 276 1.04 -1.50 28.41
CA SER A 276 1.97 -2.07 27.42
C SER A 276 1.34 -3.09 26.46
N LYS A 277 0.08 -3.49 26.68
CA LYS A 277 -0.63 -4.38 25.76
C LYS A 277 -0.73 -3.76 24.37
N ALA A 278 -0.55 -4.57 23.33
CA ALA A 278 -0.53 -4.10 21.95
C ALA A 278 -1.84 -3.36 21.54
N GLU A 279 -2.99 -3.86 21.99
CA GLU A 279 -4.30 -3.24 21.75
C GLU A 279 -4.40 -1.84 22.38
N ASN A 280 -3.95 -1.70 23.63
CA ASN A 280 -3.97 -0.43 24.34
C ASN A 280 -2.95 0.56 23.79
N GLN A 281 -1.75 0.08 23.45
CA GLN A 281 -0.73 0.89 22.80
C GLN A 281 -1.23 1.50 21.49
N LEU A 282 -2.08 0.78 20.73
CA LEU A 282 -2.69 1.32 19.51
C LEU A 282 -3.64 2.48 19.83
N ILE A 283 -4.51 2.32 20.83
CA ILE A 283 -5.47 3.36 21.26
C ILE A 283 -4.72 4.57 21.83
N ILE A 284 -3.76 4.34 22.72
CA ILE A 284 -2.91 5.37 23.33
C ILE A 284 -2.17 6.13 22.25
N ALA A 285 -1.58 5.44 21.27
CA ALA A 285 -0.90 6.09 20.17
C ALA A 285 -1.84 6.89 19.28
N LYS A 286 -3.08 6.42 19.04
CA LYS A 286 -4.09 7.18 18.29
C LYS A 286 -4.48 8.48 19.00
N ALA A 287 -4.57 8.45 20.33
CA ALA A 287 -4.92 9.62 21.13
C ALA A 287 -3.74 10.60 21.31
N ARG A 288 -2.53 10.07 21.55
CA ARG A 288 -1.33 10.88 21.88
C ARG A 288 -0.56 11.36 20.67
N ASN A 289 -0.52 10.56 19.61
CA ASN A 289 0.16 10.90 18.38
C ASN A 289 -0.89 11.53 17.46
N GLY A 290 -0.57 12.66 16.84
CA GLY A 290 -1.47 13.25 15.85
C GLY A 290 -1.82 12.26 14.74
N GLU A 291 -2.94 12.49 14.07
CA GLU A 291 -3.50 11.57 13.06
C GLU A 291 -2.47 11.15 11.99
N TYR A 292 -1.60 12.07 11.58
CA TYR A 292 -0.48 11.82 10.67
C TYR A 292 0.47 10.73 11.19
N ASP A 293 1.02 10.90 12.40
CA ASP A 293 2.00 9.99 12.97
C ASP A 293 1.42 8.60 13.25
N PHE A 294 0.15 8.55 13.70
CA PHE A 294 -0.57 7.30 13.89
C PHE A 294 -0.75 6.56 12.56
N SER A 295 -1.21 7.27 11.52
CA SER A 295 -1.42 6.68 10.19
C SER A 295 -0.10 6.19 9.58
N HIS A 296 1.01 6.90 9.77
CA HIS A 296 2.30 6.53 9.19
C HIS A 296 3.00 5.36 9.89
N LYS A 297 2.88 5.25 11.22
CA LYS A 297 3.68 4.29 12.01
C LYS A 297 2.92 3.02 12.39
N LEU A 298 1.60 3.10 12.59
CA LEU A 298 0.82 2.03 13.23
C LEU A 298 -0.35 1.54 12.40
N ARG A 299 -0.94 2.38 11.54
CA ARG A 299 -2.08 1.98 10.73
C ARG A 299 -1.65 0.92 9.70
N PRO A 300 -2.46 -0.15 9.52
CA PRO A 300 -2.25 -1.09 8.42
C PRO A 300 -2.28 -0.37 7.06
N HIS A 301 -1.39 -0.76 6.17
CA HIS A 301 -1.29 -0.22 4.82
C HIS A 301 -1.54 -1.30 3.78
N VAL A 302 -1.89 -0.87 2.57
CA VAL A 302 -2.15 -1.79 1.45
C VAL A 302 -0.85 -2.17 0.75
N HIS A 303 -0.70 -3.45 0.40
CA HIS A 303 0.40 -3.93 -0.42
C HIS A 303 -0.03 -3.90 -1.89
N ARG A 304 0.78 -3.24 -2.74
CA ARG A 304 0.47 -3.03 -4.15
C ARG A 304 1.62 -3.57 -5.01
N HIS A 305 1.28 -4.22 -6.12
CA HIS A 305 2.26 -4.58 -7.14
C HIS A 305 2.48 -3.41 -8.11
N ALA A 306 3.68 -3.34 -8.68
CA ALA A 306 4.01 -2.33 -9.68
C ALA A 306 3.24 -2.60 -11.00
N PRO A 307 2.91 -1.55 -11.77
CA PRO A 307 2.35 -1.70 -13.11
C PRO A 307 3.32 -2.42 -14.05
N LEU A 308 2.79 -3.02 -15.12
CA LEU A 308 3.58 -3.77 -16.11
C LEU A 308 4.05 -2.92 -17.28
N TYR A 309 3.31 -1.88 -17.65
CA TYR A 309 3.59 -1.02 -18.81
C TYR A 309 3.75 0.44 -18.40
N SER A 310 4.61 1.16 -19.12
CA SER A 310 4.73 2.61 -19.02
C SER A 310 3.49 3.33 -19.57
N MET A 311 3.28 4.57 -19.12
CA MET A 311 2.08 5.38 -19.38
C MET A 311 0.78 4.80 -18.77
N SER A 312 0.87 3.67 -18.07
CA SER A 312 -0.29 3.10 -17.36
C SER A 312 -0.64 3.91 -16.11
N LYS A 313 0.36 4.46 -15.43
CA LYS A 313 0.16 5.30 -14.25
C LYS A 313 1.26 6.33 -14.15
N ILE A 314 0.88 7.60 -14.21
CA ILE A 314 1.75 8.74 -13.93
C ILE A 314 1.41 9.27 -12.55
N THR A 315 2.42 9.52 -11.73
CA THR A 315 2.28 10.08 -10.39
C THR A 315 3.00 11.42 -10.34
N LEU A 316 2.36 12.40 -9.70
CA LEU A 316 2.89 13.75 -9.64
C LEU A 316 2.90 14.32 -8.23
N ASP A 317 3.91 15.15 -7.96
CA ASP A 317 4.12 15.76 -6.66
C ASP A 317 4.93 17.06 -6.75
N ASP A 318 4.70 17.95 -5.79
CA ASP A 318 5.50 19.15 -5.60
C ASP A 318 6.71 18.85 -4.70
N ARG A 319 7.72 19.69 -4.83
CA ARG A 319 8.95 19.57 -4.06
C ARG A 319 9.62 20.91 -3.85
N ASP A 320 10.00 21.15 -2.61
CA ASP A 320 10.90 22.25 -2.26
C ASP A 320 12.35 21.84 -2.51
N ILE A 321 13.09 22.64 -3.28
CA ILE A 321 14.52 22.48 -3.45
C ILE A 321 15.22 23.03 -2.19
N MET A 322 15.85 22.15 -1.42
CA MET A 322 16.40 22.46 -0.10
C MET A 322 17.93 22.66 -0.08
N HIS A 323 18.65 22.15 -1.07
CA HIS A 323 20.11 22.12 -1.07
C HIS A 323 20.72 23.47 -1.50
N THR A 324 20.03 24.20 -2.38
CA THR A 324 20.41 25.53 -2.84
C THR A 324 19.21 26.47 -2.76
N LYS A 325 19.41 27.64 -2.17
CA LYS A 325 18.39 28.68 -2.04
C LYS A 325 18.65 29.85 -2.99
N LEU A 326 17.65 30.70 -3.15
CA LEU A 326 17.82 31.99 -3.82
C LEU A 326 18.61 32.97 -2.95
N PRO A 327 19.16 34.07 -3.52
CA PRO A 327 19.95 35.05 -2.76
C PRO A 327 19.18 35.65 -1.57
N ASP A 328 17.86 35.81 -1.74
CA ASP A 328 16.90 36.28 -0.74
C ASP A 328 16.59 35.25 0.37
N GLY A 329 17.13 34.02 0.27
CA GLY A 329 16.90 32.94 1.23
C GLY A 329 15.59 32.15 0.99
N THR A 330 14.81 32.50 -0.03
CA THR A 330 13.65 31.71 -0.45
C THR A 330 14.08 30.47 -1.24
N LYS A 331 13.16 29.52 -1.40
CA LYS A 331 13.43 28.23 -2.05
C LYS A 331 12.73 28.19 -3.40
N VAL A 332 13.36 27.54 -4.37
CA VAL A 332 12.71 27.20 -5.63
C VAL A 332 11.81 25.99 -5.42
N MET A 333 10.60 26.08 -5.93
CA MET A 333 9.62 25.01 -5.94
C MET A 333 9.70 24.28 -7.27
N ALA A 334 9.68 22.96 -7.23
CA ALA A 334 9.61 22.10 -8.40
C ALA A 334 8.34 21.26 -8.37
N TYR A 335 7.87 20.85 -9.54
CA TYR A 335 6.78 19.88 -9.67
C TYR A 335 7.20 18.82 -10.67
N TYR A 336 7.03 17.56 -10.29
CA TYR A 336 7.54 16.43 -11.07
C TYR A 336 6.40 15.53 -11.51
N ALA A 337 6.54 14.99 -12.72
CA ALA A 337 5.70 13.95 -13.28
C ALA A 337 6.54 12.71 -13.57
N TYR A 338 6.24 11.61 -12.90
CA TYR A 338 6.96 10.35 -13.06
C TYR A 338 6.07 9.25 -13.61
N ASP A 339 6.61 8.44 -14.52
CA ASP A 339 6.00 7.15 -14.87
C ASP A 339 6.31 6.11 -13.78
N VAL A 340 5.27 5.47 -13.23
CA VAL A 340 5.42 4.54 -12.11
C VAL A 340 6.17 3.26 -12.51
N MET A 341 6.01 2.78 -13.74
CA MET A 341 6.63 1.52 -14.19
C MET A 341 8.13 1.71 -14.43
N SER A 342 8.49 2.67 -15.27
CA SER A 342 9.89 2.92 -15.66
C SER A 342 10.65 3.77 -14.66
N THR A 343 9.94 4.42 -13.72
CA THR A 343 10.46 5.43 -12.80
C THR A 343 11.04 6.67 -13.49
N ALA A 344 10.84 6.84 -14.81
CA ALA A 344 11.37 7.98 -15.55
C ALA A 344 10.65 9.28 -15.16
N LEU A 345 11.42 10.36 -15.01
CA LEU A 345 10.93 11.73 -14.81
C LEU A 345 10.60 12.33 -16.18
N ILE A 346 9.33 12.27 -16.56
CA ILE A 346 8.84 12.63 -17.89
C ILE A 346 8.30 14.07 -17.98
N GLY A 347 8.10 14.74 -16.85
CA GLY A 347 7.71 16.15 -16.80
C GLY A 347 8.30 16.85 -15.58
N ILE A 348 8.70 18.10 -15.76
CA ILE A 348 9.27 18.94 -14.70
C ILE A 348 8.91 20.41 -14.94
N ALA A 349 8.58 21.13 -13.87
CA ALA A 349 8.43 22.57 -13.89
C ALA A 349 8.98 23.20 -12.61
N HIS A 350 9.31 24.48 -12.67
CA HIS A 350 9.90 25.23 -11.57
C HIS A 350 9.19 26.58 -11.41
N SER A 351 9.06 27.04 -10.16
CA SER A 351 8.50 28.35 -9.82
C SER A 351 9.11 28.86 -8.50
N LYS A 352 9.00 30.16 -8.26
CA LYS A 352 9.34 30.78 -6.96
C LYS A 352 8.21 30.61 -5.93
N LYS A 353 6.99 30.28 -6.38
CA LYS A 353 5.81 30.11 -5.54
C LYS A 353 5.16 28.75 -5.82
N LYS A 354 4.47 28.19 -4.82
CA LYS A 354 3.58 27.05 -5.03
C LYS A 354 2.24 27.58 -5.51
N ASP A 355 2.01 27.50 -6.81
CA ASP A 355 0.79 27.95 -7.44
C ASP A 355 0.24 26.90 -8.40
N THR A 356 -1.01 27.10 -8.79
CA THR A 356 -1.73 26.28 -9.76
C THR A 356 -1.03 26.29 -11.13
N GLN A 357 -0.31 27.36 -11.45
CA GLN A 357 0.42 27.52 -12.70
C GLN A 357 1.62 26.55 -12.80
N LEU A 358 2.37 26.36 -11.72
CA LEU A 358 3.47 25.40 -11.63
C LEU A 358 2.99 23.98 -11.98
N PHE A 359 1.80 23.60 -11.50
CA PHE A 359 1.18 22.33 -11.85
C PHE A 359 0.87 22.23 -13.35
N LEU A 360 0.25 23.26 -13.93
CA LEU A 360 -0.06 23.30 -15.37
C LEU A 360 1.22 23.29 -16.23
N ASP A 361 2.27 23.98 -15.81
CA ASP A 361 3.56 23.98 -16.50
C ASP A 361 4.23 22.60 -16.48
N CYS A 362 4.07 21.84 -15.39
CA CYS A 362 4.54 20.46 -15.32
C CYS A 362 3.77 19.56 -16.31
N PHE A 363 2.46 19.74 -16.41
CA PHE A 363 1.63 19.05 -17.41
C PHE A 363 2.05 19.40 -18.85
N ARG A 364 2.30 20.69 -19.13
CA ARG A 364 2.83 21.13 -20.44
C ARG A 364 4.14 20.41 -20.76
N SER A 365 5.09 20.38 -19.82
CA SER A 365 6.37 19.69 -19.96
C SER A 365 6.17 18.20 -20.26
N MET A 366 5.31 17.51 -19.50
CA MET A 366 5.00 16.09 -19.69
C MET A 366 4.37 15.80 -21.07
N PHE A 367 3.39 16.61 -21.48
CA PHE A 367 2.72 16.42 -22.77
C PHE A 367 3.62 16.78 -23.95
N GLN A 368 4.47 17.80 -23.84
CA GLN A 368 5.49 18.10 -24.85
C GLN A 368 6.43 16.91 -25.04
N PHE A 369 6.90 16.32 -23.93
CA PHE A 369 7.77 15.14 -23.96
C PHE A 369 7.08 13.92 -24.58
N THR A 370 5.88 13.57 -24.14
CA THR A 370 5.16 12.41 -24.68
C THR A 370 4.78 12.60 -26.15
N THR A 371 4.39 13.82 -26.53
CA THR A 371 4.05 14.17 -27.91
C THR A 371 5.27 14.12 -28.84
N SER A 372 6.47 14.48 -28.37
CA SER A 372 7.68 14.40 -29.21
C SER A 372 8.06 12.97 -29.59
N TYR A 373 7.60 11.97 -28.82
CA TYR A 373 7.75 10.55 -29.14
C TYR A 373 6.50 9.95 -29.80
N GLY A 374 5.49 10.77 -30.15
CA GLY A 374 4.26 10.30 -30.76
C GLY A 374 3.36 9.47 -29.84
N LEU A 375 3.49 9.62 -28.52
CA LEU A 375 2.71 8.86 -27.55
C LEU A 375 1.32 9.45 -27.33
N GLY A 376 0.37 8.59 -26.97
CA GLY A 376 -1.01 8.96 -26.63
C GLY A 376 -1.17 9.55 -25.22
N THR A 377 -2.41 9.59 -24.75
CA THR A 377 -2.73 10.09 -23.40
C THR A 377 -2.43 9.01 -22.35
N PRO A 378 -1.80 9.35 -21.20
CA PRO A 378 -1.65 8.41 -20.09
C PRO A 378 -2.97 7.79 -19.61
N MET A 379 -2.94 6.54 -19.17
CA MET A 379 -4.15 5.81 -18.72
C MET A 379 -4.66 6.30 -17.36
N GLN A 380 -3.75 6.43 -16.40
CA GLN A 380 -4.07 6.86 -15.05
C GLN A 380 -3.14 7.99 -14.61
N ILE A 381 -3.72 8.99 -13.95
CA ILE A 381 -2.96 10.03 -13.26
C ILE A 381 -3.24 10.02 -11.76
N GLU A 382 -2.19 10.10 -10.96
CA GLU A 382 -2.21 10.17 -9.51
C GLU A 382 -1.67 11.52 -9.04
N VAL A 383 -2.51 12.30 -8.36
CA VAL A 383 -2.19 13.65 -7.90
C VAL A 383 -2.67 13.88 -6.47
N GLU A 384 -2.10 14.87 -5.79
CA GLU A 384 -2.60 15.33 -4.50
C GLU A 384 -3.63 16.44 -4.63
N ARG A 385 -4.68 16.37 -3.81
CA ARG A 385 -5.84 17.26 -3.90
C ARG A 385 -5.54 18.73 -3.58
N HIS A 386 -4.52 19.03 -2.79
CA HIS A 386 -4.29 20.39 -2.27
C HIS A 386 -4.08 21.45 -3.37
N LEU A 387 -3.21 21.17 -4.34
CA LEU A 387 -2.91 22.10 -5.45
C LEU A 387 -3.76 21.86 -6.70
N THR A 388 -4.53 20.77 -6.74
CA THR A 388 -5.21 20.30 -7.95
C THR A 388 -6.73 20.27 -7.84
N GLY A 389 -7.28 20.59 -6.67
CA GLY A 389 -8.71 20.51 -6.38
C GLY A 389 -9.58 21.33 -7.34
N GLU A 390 -9.10 22.50 -7.79
CA GLU A 390 -9.80 23.37 -8.75
C GLU A 390 -10.00 22.71 -10.13
N PHE A 391 -9.16 21.73 -10.49
CA PHE A 391 -9.22 21.05 -11.77
C PHE A 391 -10.04 19.75 -11.76
N ALA A 392 -10.60 19.36 -10.61
CA ALA A 392 -11.29 18.09 -10.43
C ALA A 392 -12.49 17.91 -11.38
N ASP A 393 -13.22 18.99 -11.67
CA ASP A 393 -14.38 18.96 -12.56
C ASP A 393 -14.04 19.20 -14.05
N GLY A 394 -12.78 19.54 -14.35
CA GLY A 394 -12.28 19.86 -15.68
C GLY A 394 -11.18 18.90 -16.14
N LEU A 395 -9.93 19.37 -16.21
CA LEU A 395 -8.76 18.63 -16.67
C LEU A 395 -8.61 17.25 -15.98
N LEU A 396 -8.88 17.20 -14.67
CA LEU A 396 -8.71 16.01 -13.83
C LEU A 396 -10.02 15.26 -13.56
N LYS A 397 -11.02 15.49 -14.42
CA LYS A 397 -12.23 14.67 -14.42
C LYS A 397 -11.95 13.36 -15.16
N ALA A 398 -12.28 12.23 -14.52
CA ALA A 398 -12.16 10.92 -15.16
C ALA A 398 -13.00 10.87 -16.44
N ASN A 399 -12.46 10.21 -17.47
CA ASN A 399 -13.00 10.13 -18.83
C ASN A 399 -13.11 11.47 -19.58
N ASN A 400 -12.50 12.55 -19.09
CA ASN A 400 -12.38 13.79 -19.86
C ASN A 400 -11.11 13.79 -20.72
N LEU A 401 -9.95 14.01 -20.09
CA LEU A 401 -8.66 13.83 -20.73
C LEU A 401 -8.08 12.44 -20.43
N PHE A 402 -8.10 12.04 -19.15
CA PHE A 402 -7.55 10.77 -18.69
C PHE A 402 -8.67 9.76 -18.42
N PRO A 403 -8.52 8.47 -18.82
CA PRO A 403 -9.46 7.43 -18.44
C PRO A 403 -9.65 7.32 -16.92
N PHE A 404 -8.55 7.35 -16.17
CA PHE A 404 -8.58 7.23 -14.71
C PHE A 404 -7.85 8.38 -14.03
N VAL A 405 -8.48 8.95 -13.01
CA VAL A 405 -7.87 9.97 -12.15
C VAL A 405 -7.98 9.52 -10.70
N ARG A 406 -6.87 9.57 -9.98
CA ARG A 406 -6.79 9.25 -8.56
C ARG A 406 -6.30 10.46 -7.78
N PHE A 407 -7.17 11.00 -6.94
CA PHE A 407 -6.77 11.95 -5.91
C PHE A 407 -6.30 11.18 -4.68
N CYS A 408 -5.04 11.38 -4.29
CA CYS A 408 -4.52 10.87 -3.03
C CYS A 408 -5.18 11.60 -1.86
N ASN A 409 -5.52 10.86 -0.81
CA ASN A 409 -6.04 11.46 0.41
C ASN A 409 -4.98 12.39 1.01
N PRO A 410 -5.38 13.57 1.55
CA PRO A 410 -4.49 14.39 2.35
C PRO A 410 -3.83 13.53 3.44
N THR A 411 -2.59 13.86 3.79
CA THR A 411 -1.80 13.18 4.85
C THR A 411 -1.54 11.68 4.68
N ASN A 412 -1.97 11.03 3.60
CA ASN A 412 -1.67 9.62 3.30
C ASN A 412 -0.47 9.49 2.34
N SER A 413 0.73 9.90 2.78
CA SER A 413 1.89 9.97 1.88
C SER A 413 2.34 8.60 1.35
N GLN A 414 1.97 7.50 2.03
CA GLN A 414 2.24 6.12 1.58
C GLN A 414 1.47 5.72 0.31
N GLU A 415 0.32 6.35 0.04
CA GLU A 415 -0.46 6.05 -1.17
C GLU A 415 0.20 6.60 -2.42
N LYS A 416 0.92 7.73 -2.31
CA LYS A 416 1.47 8.51 -3.41
C LYS A 416 2.85 7.98 -3.81
N TYR A 417 2.95 7.42 -5.01
CA TYR A 417 4.19 6.76 -5.42
C TYR A 417 5.31 7.76 -5.76
N ALA A 418 4.97 9.00 -6.13
CA ALA A 418 5.93 10.07 -6.41
C ALA A 418 6.92 10.32 -5.26
N GLU A 419 6.50 10.23 -3.99
CA GLU A 419 7.40 10.41 -2.84
C GLU A 419 8.57 9.41 -2.85
N THR A 420 8.30 8.18 -3.30
CA THR A 420 9.32 7.12 -3.42
C THR A 420 10.35 7.48 -4.49
N MET A 421 9.90 8.03 -5.63
CA MET A 421 10.79 8.41 -6.74
C MET A 421 11.58 9.69 -6.44
N ILE A 422 10.94 10.68 -5.80
CA ILE A 422 11.61 11.87 -5.27
C ILE A 422 12.72 11.47 -4.31
N ARG A 423 12.44 10.53 -3.40
CA ARG A 423 13.46 10.01 -2.48
C ARG A 423 14.61 9.34 -3.24
N GLY A 424 14.31 8.60 -4.31
CA GLY A 424 15.30 7.99 -5.20
C GLY A 424 16.21 9.03 -5.88
N LYS A 425 15.64 10.07 -6.51
CA LYS A 425 16.40 11.18 -7.11
C LYS A 425 17.25 11.91 -6.07
N LYS A 426 16.65 12.25 -4.92
CA LYS A 426 17.30 12.99 -3.82
C LYS A 426 18.54 12.29 -3.28
N TYR A 427 18.42 11.01 -2.92
CA TYR A 427 19.55 10.28 -2.33
C TYR A 427 20.49 9.64 -3.37
N GLY A 428 20.15 9.70 -4.65
CA GLY A 428 20.98 9.28 -5.77
C GLY A 428 21.70 10.47 -6.40
N ILE A 429 21.10 11.00 -7.49
CA ILE A 429 21.71 12.04 -8.33
C ILE A 429 22.04 13.31 -7.55
N GLU A 430 21.08 13.85 -6.81
CA GLU A 430 21.26 15.15 -6.15
C GLU A 430 22.34 15.08 -5.07
N LYS A 431 22.31 14.04 -4.24
CA LYS A 431 23.30 13.86 -3.19
C LYS A 431 24.72 13.71 -3.74
N ASN A 432 24.87 13.14 -4.92
CA ASN A 432 26.17 13.00 -5.57
C ASN A 432 26.70 14.33 -6.15
N ARG A 433 25.81 15.28 -6.45
CA ARG A 433 26.15 16.53 -7.13
C ARG A 433 26.21 17.74 -6.20
N HIS A 434 25.40 17.73 -5.14
CA HIS A 434 25.28 18.85 -4.22
C HIS A 434 25.74 18.49 -2.82
N GLN A 435 26.27 19.49 -2.12
CA GLN A 435 26.60 19.36 -0.72
C GLN A 435 25.35 19.45 0.15
N ASN A 436 25.41 18.84 1.33
CA ASN A 436 24.40 18.98 2.38
C ASN A 436 22.96 18.52 1.99
N VAL A 437 22.83 17.56 1.06
CA VAL A 437 21.54 16.96 0.70
C VAL A 437 21.13 15.91 1.73
N GLY A 438 20.05 16.18 2.49
CA GLY A 438 19.65 15.25 3.55
C GLY A 438 18.46 15.70 4.39
N ARG A 439 18.43 15.22 5.65
CA ARG A 439 17.57 15.75 6.72
C ARG A 439 18.41 15.86 8.00
N HIS A 440 18.23 16.91 8.79
CA HIS A 440 19.00 17.10 10.03
C HIS A 440 18.77 16.00 11.08
N TYR A 441 17.59 15.36 11.07
CA TYR A 441 17.24 14.21 11.90
C TYR A 441 17.37 12.85 11.17
N ALA A 442 18.12 12.76 10.07
CA ALA A 442 18.28 11.50 9.37
C ALA A 442 18.93 10.43 10.27
N ARG A 443 18.42 9.20 10.19
CA ARG A 443 18.96 8.05 10.94
C ARG A 443 20.37 7.67 10.50
N ARG A 444 20.63 7.70 9.18
CA ARG A 444 21.97 7.47 8.62
C ARG A 444 22.77 8.78 8.69
N ASP A 445 23.95 8.71 9.26
CA ASP A 445 24.85 9.87 9.41
C ASP A 445 25.20 10.50 8.06
N SER A 446 25.49 9.68 7.04
CA SER A 446 25.76 10.18 5.69
C SER A 446 24.59 10.93 5.03
N ASN A 447 23.36 10.79 5.54
CA ASN A 447 22.17 11.51 5.06
C ASN A 447 21.79 12.67 6.00
N ARG A 448 22.59 12.91 7.04
CA ARG A 448 22.39 13.99 8.00
C ARG A 448 23.01 15.26 7.46
N THR A 449 22.23 16.34 7.47
CA THR A 449 22.73 17.65 7.03
C THR A 449 23.57 18.29 8.13
N THR A 450 24.70 18.88 7.77
CA THR A 450 25.50 19.72 8.67
C THR A 450 24.90 21.13 8.71
N GLN A 451 24.65 21.63 9.91
CA GLN A 451 24.21 23.01 10.12
C GLN A 451 25.38 23.82 10.66
N GLN A 452 25.87 24.79 9.89
CA GLN A 452 26.88 25.74 10.36
C GLN A 452 26.17 27.03 10.78
N LYS A 453 25.95 27.19 12.09
CA LYS A 453 25.33 28.38 12.67
C LYS A 453 26.26 29.59 12.50
N ILE A 454 25.67 30.72 12.12
CA ILE A 454 26.33 32.02 12.12
C ILE A 454 25.97 32.67 13.46
N PHE A 455 27.00 32.98 14.26
CA PHE A 455 26.82 33.68 15.53
C PHE A 455 26.68 35.18 15.25
N ASP A 456 25.45 35.64 15.14
CA ASP A 456 25.06 37.04 15.03
C ASP A 456 24.07 37.43 16.14
N GLU A 457 23.69 38.71 16.21
CA GLU A 457 22.80 39.26 17.24
C GLU A 457 21.41 38.58 17.24
N PHE A 458 20.96 38.06 16.09
CA PHE A 458 19.69 37.34 15.94
C PHE A 458 19.80 35.84 16.24
N ASN A 459 21.02 35.30 16.30
CA ASN A 459 21.38 33.95 16.73
C ASN A 459 20.56 32.82 16.08
N ASN A 460 20.06 33.05 14.85
CA ASN A 460 19.17 32.14 14.10
C ASN A 460 19.59 31.94 12.64
N ASN A 461 20.73 32.48 12.23
CA ASN A 461 21.22 32.37 10.86
C ASN A 461 22.17 31.17 10.67
N TYR A 462 22.14 30.58 9.47
CA TYR A 462 22.96 29.42 9.10
C TYR A 462 23.62 29.67 7.74
N LYS A 463 24.79 29.08 7.51
CA LYS A 463 25.41 29.09 6.17
C LYS A 463 24.63 28.19 5.22
N GLU A 464 24.19 28.77 4.11
CA GLU A 464 23.38 28.09 3.10
C GLU A 464 23.97 28.35 1.71
N ALA A 465 23.92 27.36 0.82
CA ALA A 465 24.30 27.54 -0.58
C ALA A 465 23.24 28.40 -1.28
N LYS A 466 23.70 29.43 -2.01
CA LYS A 466 22.84 30.38 -2.72
C LYS A 466 23.23 30.42 -4.20
N ALA A 467 22.24 30.41 -5.09
CA ALA A 467 22.44 30.53 -6.54
C ALA A 467 21.28 31.30 -7.18
N SER A 468 21.45 31.73 -8.44
CA SER A 468 20.38 32.39 -9.18
C SER A 468 19.26 31.40 -9.53
N TYR A 469 18.08 31.92 -9.87
CA TYR A 469 16.95 31.08 -10.28
C TYR A 469 17.28 30.23 -11.52
N ASP A 470 17.89 30.85 -12.53
CA ASP A 470 18.21 30.19 -13.79
C ASP A 470 19.27 29.10 -13.60
N ASP A 471 20.25 29.32 -12.72
CA ASP A 471 21.27 28.32 -12.39
C ASP A 471 20.64 27.09 -11.70
N ILE A 472 19.75 27.31 -10.73
CA ILE A 472 19.08 26.20 -10.01
C ILE A 472 18.24 25.37 -11.01
N VAL A 473 17.50 26.04 -11.89
CA VAL A 473 16.69 25.38 -12.92
C VAL A 473 17.57 24.60 -13.90
N ALA A 474 18.68 25.17 -14.37
CA ALA A 474 19.61 24.49 -15.26
C ALA A 474 20.22 23.24 -14.62
N MET A 475 20.58 23.31 -13.33
CA MET A 475 21.06 22.17 -12.56
C MET A 475 19.99 21.06 -12.48
N GLU A 476 18.75 21.38 -12.12
CA GLU A 476 17.66 20.40 -12.03
C GLU A 476 17.34 19.72 -13.37
N LEU A 477 17.38 20.47 -14.49
CA LEU A 477 17.18 19.89 -15.84
C LEU A 477 18.32 18.93 -16.22
N GLN A 478 19.56 19.26 -15.86
CA GLN A 478 20.68 18.35 -16.04
C GLN A 478 20.51 17.08 -15.19
N GLU A 479 20.04 17.22 -13.96
CA GLU A 479 19.77 16.09 -13.09
C GLU A 479 18.65 15.19 -13.57
N GLN A 480 17.58 15.76 -14.13
CA GLN A 480 16.53 14.97 -14.78
C GLN A 480 17.13 14.09 -15.88
N THR A 481 17.99 14.67 -16.72
CA THR A 481 18.65 13.95 -17.81
C THR A 481 19.51 12.81 -17.26
N LEU A 482 20.32 13.08 -16.24
CA LEU A 482 21.15 12.05 -15.60
C LEU A 482 20.31 10.96 -14.94
N TYR A 483 19.24 11.33 -14.23
CA TYR A 483 18.34 10.40 -13.55
C TYR A 483 17.67 9.46 -14.54
N ASN A 484 17.16 9.99 -15.64
CA ASN A 484 16.51 9.20 -16.69
C ASN A 484 17.48 8.25 -17.41
N ASN A 485 18.75 8.62 -17.52
CA ASN A 485 19.80 7.80 -18.12
C ASN A 485 20.48 6.82 -17.14
N GLN A 486 20.12 6.83 -15.85
CA GLN A 486 20.60 5.81 -14.92
C GLN A 486 19.90 4.45 -15.16
N PRO A 487 20.56 3.32 -14.85
CA PRO A 487 19.95 1.99 -14.92
C PRO A 487 18.66 1.92 -14.12
N HIS A 488 17.66 1.23 -14.66
CA HIS A 488 16.37 0.99 -14.00
C HIS A 488 16.56 0.24 -12.66
N PRO A 489 15.79 0.53 -11.58
CA PRO A 489 15.95 -0.18 -10.30
C PRO A 489 15.74 -1.71 -10.40
N ASP A 490 14.79 -2.13 -11.23
CA ASP A 490 14.52 -3.55 -11.52
C ASP A 490 15.39 -4.05 -12.68
N GLN A 491 16.64 -4.39 -12.35
CA GLN A 491 17.60 -4.96 -13.30
C GLN A 491 17.33 -6.44 -13.61
N GLN A 492 16.44 -7.12 -12.87
CA GLN A 492 16.07 -8.50 -13.17
C GLN A 492 15.19 -8.57 -14.42
N ARG A 493 14.21 -7.66 -14.52
CA ARG A 493 13.33 -7.55 -15.70
C ARG A 493 13.97 -6.76 -16.84
N PHE A 494 14.75 -5.74 -16.53
CA PHE A 494 15.32 -4.82 -17.51
C PHE A 494 16.85 -4.70 -17.37
N PRO A 495 17.61 -5.77 -17.69
CA PRO A 495 19.05 -5.79 -17.52
C PRO A 495 19.74 -4.77 -18.45
N GLY A 496 20.56 -3.90 -17.88
CA GLY A 496 21.38 -2.93 -18.61
C GLY A 496 20.62 -1.73 -19.19
N LYS A 497 19.28 -1.69 -19.07
CA LYS A 497 18.46 -0.61 -19.62
C LYS A 497 18.32 0.56 -18.65
N THR A 498 18.32 1.76 -19.21
CA THR A 498 18.04 3.01 -18.51
C THR A 498 16.55 3.16 -18.23
N ARG A 499 16.18 4.07 -17.31
CA ARG A 499 14.76 4.37 -17.03
C ARG A 499 14.04 4.86 -18.29
N LEU A 500 14.72 5.69 -19.09
CA LEU A 500 14.14 6.23 -20.33
C LEU A 500 13.94 5.15 -21.41
N GLU A 501 14.89 4.24 -21.59
CA GLU A 501 14.74 3.12 -22.53
C GLU A 501 13.58 2.22 -22.11
N VAL A 502 13.51 1.86 -20.82
CA VAL A 502 12.38 1.08 -20.28
C VAL A 502 11.05 1.79 -20.54
N PHE A 503 11.01 3.11 -20.37
CA PHE A 503 9.81 3.91 -20.65
C PHE A 503 9.34 3.79 -22.10
N LEU A 504 10.26 3.98 -23.06
CA LEU A 504 9.92 4.03 -24.49
C LEU A 504 9.62 2.64 -25.08
N GLU A 505 10.26 1.59 -24.60
CA GLU A 505 10.09 0.24 -25.14
C GLU A 505 8.87 -0.50 -24.60
N ASN A 506 8.34 -0.10 -23.44
CA ASN A 506 7.28 -0.82 -22.72
C ASN A 506 6.02 0.03 -22.56
N VAL A 507 5.75 0.89 -23.54
CA VAL A 507 4.55 1.72 -23.57
C VAL A 507 3.30 0.85 -23.59
N ASN A 508 2.27 1.24 -22.84
CA ASN A 508 1.00 0.53 -22.83
C ASN A 508 0.38 0.47 -24.25
N PRO A 509 0.03 -0.71 -24.78
CA PRO A 509 -0.53 -0.83 -26.13
C PRO A 509 -1.93 -0.23 -26.27
N ASN A 510 -2.65 -0.02 -25.16
CA ASN A 510 -4.03 0.45 -25.14
C ASN A 510 -4.15 1.96 -24.87
N LEU A 511 -3.11 2.76 -25.17
CA LEU A 511 -3.17 4.19 -24.94
C LEU A 511 -4.23 4.87 -25.84
N PRO A 512 -5.10 5.71 -25.27
CA PRO A 512 -6.00 6.56 -26.05
C PRO A 512 -5.21 7.52 -26.95
N GLN A 513 -5.77 7.79 -28.14
CA GLN A 513 -5.23 8.82 -29.01
C GLN A 513 -5.31 10.19 -28.32
N LEU A 514 -4.23 10.96 -28.41
CA LEU A 514 -4.16 12.28 -27.80
C LEU A 514 -5.06 13.28 -28.54
N ASN A 515 -6.11 13.77 -27.88
CA ASN A 515 -6.90 14.89 -28.38
C ASN A 515 -6.18 16.21 -28.06
N ARG A 516 -5.38 16.70 -29.02
CA ARG A 516 -4.57 17.91 -28.86
C ARG A 516 -5.41 19.19 -28.70
N ALA A 517 -6.57 19.26 -29.35
CA ALA A 517 -7.45 20.42 -29.25
C ALA A 517 -8.02 20.57 -27.83
N LEU A 518 -8.49 19.46 -27.25
CA LEU A 518 -8.99 19.43 -25.87
C LEU A 518 -7.85 19.71 -24.87
N LEU A 519 -6.69 19.12 -25.11
CA LEU A 519 -5.51 19.38 -24.29
C LEU A 519 -5.12 20.87 -24.29
N ALA A 520 -5.05 21.50 -25.46
CA ALA A 520 -4.71 22.90 -25.60
C ALA A 520 -5.75 23.83 -24.95
N GLN A 521 -7.02 23.43 -24.87
CA GLN A 521 -8.04 24.19 -24.15
C GLN A 521 -7.72 24.30 -22.64
N TYR A 522 -7.19 23.23 -22.04
CA TYR A 522 -6.89 23.21 -20.60
C TYR A 522 -5.49 23.70 -20.24
N ILE A 523 -4.48 23.28 -21.00
CA ILE A 523 -3.08 23.57 -20.70
C ILE A 523 -2.43 24.50 -21.72
N GLY A 524 -3.10 24.88 -22.80
CA GLY A 524 -2.54 25.81 -23.79
C GLY A 524 -2.44 27.25 -23.28
N LYS A 525 -1.82 28.10 -24.08
CA LYS A 525 -1.96 29.56 -23.96
C LYS A 525 -3.18 29.97 -24.79
N CYS A 526 -3.97 30.90 -24.28
CA CYS A 526 -5.12 31.47 -24.97
C CYS A 526 -4.79 32.87 -25.47
N THR A 527 -5.22 33.20 -26.68
CA THR A 527 -5.20 34.57 -27.21
C THR A 527 -6.50 34.83 -27.95
N THR A 528 -7.20 35.88 -27.56
CA THR A 528 -8.39 36.33 -28.28
C THR A 528 -7.97 37.00 -29.59
N THR A 529 -8.51 36.53 -30.71
CA THR A 529 -8.17 37.03 -32.04
C THR A 529 -9.42 37.09 -32.91
N THR A 530 -9.29 37.58 -34.13
CA THR A 530 -10.42 37.73 -35.08
C THR A 530 -10.05 37.07 -36.39
N ILE A 531 -11.01 36.33 -36.97
CA ILE A 531 -10.84 35.77 -38.30
C ILE A 531 -10.83 36.93 -39.32
N ARG A 532 -9.73 37.04 -40.07
CA ARG A 532 -9.54 38.07 -41.09
C ARG A 532 -9.61 37.46 -42.48
N ARG A 533 -10.18 38.24 -43.41
CA ARG A 533 -10.31 37.89 -44.85
C ARG A 533 -10.98 36.52 -45.06
N SER A 534 -11.79 36.05 -44.10
CA SER A 534 -12.43 34.74 -44.16
C SER A 534 -11.45 33.57 -44.34
N GLN A 535 -10.19 33.76 -43.92
CA GLN A 535 -9.09 32.85 -44.24
C GLN A 535 -8.20 32.53 -43.05
N TYR A 536 -7.80 33.53 -42.26
CA TYR A 536 -6.74 33.32 -41.27
C TYR A 536 -6.97 34.09 -39.97
N VAL A 537 -6.29 33.64 -38.92
CA VAL A 537 -6.15 34.34 -37.64
C VAL A 537 -4.69 34.72 -37.41
N THR A 538 -4.43 35.72 -36.57
CA THR A 538 -3.08 36.08 -36.15
C THR A 538 -2.88 35.72 -34.69
N VAL A 539 -1.84 34.93 -34.41
CA VAL A 539 -1.42 34.51 -33.07
C VAL A 539 0.09 34.66 -32.99
N GLN A 540 0.59 35.34 -31.94
CA GLN A 540 2.04 35.58 -31.74
C GLN A 540 2.75 36.11 -33.00
N TYR A 541 2.17 37.12 -33.66
CA TYR A 541 2.66 37.75 -34.89
C TYR A 541 2.74 36.84 -36.13
N GLN A 542 2.31 35.58 -36.04
CA GLN A 542 2.22 34.65 -37.16
C GLN A 542 0.77 34.44 -37.59
N LYS A 543 0.56 34.11 -38.88
CA LYS A 543 -0.77 33.89 -39.45
C LYS A 543 -1.05 32.40 -39.56
N TYR A 544 -2.26 31.99 -39.17
CA TYR A 544 -2.73 30.60 -39.22
C TYR A 544 -3.99 30.52 -40.06
N GLN A 545 -4.01 29.63 -41.06
CA GLN A 545 -5.10 29.45 -42.00
C GLN A 545 -6.17 28.51 -41.45
N LEU A 546 -7.44 28.84 -41.69
CA LEU A 546 -8.56 27.94 -41.50
C LEU A 546 -8.41 26.71 -42.41
N PRO A 547 -8.84 25.50 -41.97
CA PRO A 547 -8.72 24.31 -42.80
C PRO A 547 -9.69 24.30 -43.99
N ASN A 548 -10.85 24.97 -43.83
CA ASN A 548 -11.89 25.03 -44.85
C ASN A 548 -12.74 26.31 -44.66
N PRO A 549 -13.10 27.01 -45.74
CA PRO A 549 -14.06 28.13 -45.71
C PRO A 549 -15.39 27.87 -44.98
N GLN A 550 -15.86 26.62 -44.95
CA GLN A 550 -17.13 26.25 -44.32
C GLN A 550 -17.18 26.55 -42.81
N VAL A 551 -16.02 26.68 -42.15
CA VAL A 551 -15.94 27.04 -40.72
C VAL A 551 -16.66 28.35 -40.42
N LEU A 552 -16.75 29.27 -41.39
CA LEU A 552 -17.45 30.55 -41.24
C LEU A 552 -18.95 30.38 -40.95
N THR A 553 -19.55 29.25 -41.34
CA THR A 553 -20.97 28.96 -41.06
C THR A 553 -21.23 28.55 -39.61
N LEU A 554 -20.18 28.17 -38.88
CA LEU A 554 -20.25 27.77 -37.47
C LEU A 554 -20.13 28.96 -36.51
N LEU A 555 -19.77 30.15 -37.03
CA LEU A 555 -19.60 31.35 -36.22
C LEU A 555 -20.95 31.92 -35.78
N ALA A 556 -20.97 32.49 -34.57
CA ALA A 556 -22.11 33.22 -34.06
C ALA A 556 -22.41 34.46 -34.94
N PRO A 557 -23.70 34.81 -35.13
CA PRO A 557 -24.08 35.97 -35.93
C PRO A 557 -23.37 37.25 -35.47
N ASN A 558 -22.81 38.00 -36.40
CA ASN A 558 -22.07 39.23 -36.15
C ASN A 558 -20.83 39.10 -35.24
N ASN A 559 -20.26 37.89 -35.09
CA ASN A 559 -19.08 37.68 -34.26
C ASN A 559 -17.98 36.84 -34.95
N TYR A 560 -16.94 37.53 -35.41
CA TYR A 560 -15.71 36.94 -35.97
C TYR A 560 -14.58 36.79 -34.94
N GLN A 561 -14.82 37.20 -33.70
CA GLN A 561 -13.89 37.05 -32.59
C GLN A 561 -13.92 35.60 -32.10
N VAL A 562 -12.74 35.04 -31.93
CA VAL A 562 -12.51 33.64 -31.54
C VAL A 562 -11.40 33.56 -30.49
N GLU A 563 -11.45 32.53 -29.68
CA GLU A 563 -10.42 32.18 -28.71
C GLU A 563 -9.46 31.18 -29.35
N ALA A 564 -8.21 31.59 -29.52
CA ALA A 564 -7.17 30.75 -30.11
C ALA A 564 -6.31 30.12 -29.01
N TYR A 565 -6.39 28.80 -28.88
CA TYR A 565 -5.58 28.01 -27.96
C TYR A 565 -4.43 27.34 -28.69
N TYR A 566 -3.24 27.37 -28.09
CA TYR A 566 -2.05 26.76 -28.68
C TYR A 566 -1.04 26.32 -27.61
N LEU A 567 -0.21 25.34 -27.97
CA LEU A 567 0.89 24.85 -27.15
C LEU A 567 2.22 25.27 -27.79
N PRO A 568 3.02 26.13 -27.15
CA PRO A 568 4.31 26.52 -27.71
C PRO A 568 5.28 25.33 -27.66
N ASN A 569 5.87 24.98 -28.80
CA ASN A 569 6.98 24.03 -28.89
C ASN A 569 8.31 24.79 -29.06
N LYS A 570 9.43 24.07 -28.96
CA LYS A 570 10.77 24.64 -29.19
C LYS A 570 10.92 25.24 -30.61
N ASP A 571 10.24 24.65 -31.59
CA ASP A 571 10.30 25.04 -33.00
C ASP A 571 9.23 26.07 -33.40
N GLY A 572 8.46 26.60 -32.43
CA GLY A 572 7.36 27.53 -32.66
C GLY A 572 5.98 26.89 -32.44
N ILE A 573 4.93 27.52 -32.98
CA ILE A 573 3.55 27.07 -32.87
C ILE A 573 3.17 26.39 -34.18
N THR A 574 2.91 25.09 -34.12
CA THR A 574 2.58 24.29 -35.32
C THR A 574 1.08 24.24 -35.60
N GLU A 575 0.26 24.30 -34.55
CA GLU A 575 -1.19 24.17 -34.64
C GLU A 575 -1.86 25.16 -33.68
N VAL A 576 -2.94 25.77 -34.15
CA VAL A 576 -3.78 26.67 -33.36
C VAL A 576 -5.21 26.15 -33.37
N TYR A 577 -5.83 26.00 -32.21
CA TYR A 577 -7.19 25.49 -32.06
C TYR A 577 -8.14 26.65 -31.76
N LEU A 578 -9.17 26.80 -32.58
CA LEU A 578 -10.13 27.89 -32.46
C LEU A 578 -11.39 27.44 -31.73
N TYR A 579 -11.83 28.26 -30.78
CA TYR A 579 -13.05 28.10 -30.02
C TYR A 579 -13.88 29.38 -30.05
N GLN A 580 -15.20 29.23 -29.91
CA GLN A 580 -16.12 30.34 -29.69
C GLN A 580 -17.22 29.89 -28.73
N ASN A 581 -17.47 30.67 -27.67
CA ASN A 581 -18.44 30.34 -26.62
C ASN A 581 -18.23 28.94 -26.01
N GLY A 582 -16.97 28.50 -25.89
CA GLY A 582 -16.61 27.17 -25.38
C GLY A 582 -16.76 26.01 -26.37
N ALA A 583 -17.31 26.23 -27.57
CA ALA A 583 -17.41 25.21 -28.62
C ALA A 583 -16.18 25.21 -29.53
N PHE A 584 -15.66 24.02 -29.84
CA PHE A 584 -14.55 23.85 -30.78
C PHE A 584 -15.01 24.15 -32.21
N LEU A 585 -14.27 24.99 -32.93
CA LEU A 585 -14.54 25.36 -34.32
C LEU A 585 -13.67 24.56 -35.29
N CYS A 586 -12.34 24.69 -35.18
CA CYS A 586 -11.40 24.05 -36.08
C CYS A 586 -9.95 24.11 -35.60
N THR A 587 -9.08 23.31 -36.24
CA THR A 587 -7.62 23.39 -36.12
C THR A 587 -7.05 24.15 -37.31
N CYS A 588 -6.16 25.09 -37.05
CA CYS A 588 -5.48 25.93 -38.04
C CYS A 588 -3.99 25.61 -38.11
N SER A 589 -3.46 25.56 -39.33
CA SER A 589 -2.03 25.41 -39.62
C SER A 589 -1.43 26.76 -40.04
N PRO A 590 -0.10 26.95 -40.01
CA PRO A 590 0.53 28.17 -40.50
C PRO A 590 0.09 28.46 -41.94
N VAL A 591 -0.15 29.74 -42.26
CA VAL A 591 -0.53 30.13 -43.63
C VAL A 591 0.60 29.76 -44.59
N PRO A 592 0.32 29.06 -45.70
CA PRO A 592 1.33 28.73 -46.68
C PRO A 592 1.86 30.00 -47.33
N THR A 593 3.19 30.15 -47.34
CA THR A 593 3.89 31.28 -47.95
C THR A 593 4.82 30.77 -49.02
N PHE A 594 4.89 31.49 -50.14
CA PHE A 594 5.74 31.18 -51.28
C PHE A 594 6.36 32.46 -51.81
N ASN A 595 7.49 32.36 -52.52
CA ASN A 595 8.12 33.51 -53.14
C ASN A 595 7.21 34.17 -54.18
N ARG A 596 7.15 35.50 -54.23
CA ARG A 596 6.36 36.21 -55.25
C ARG A 596 6.93 36.05 -56.66
N ALA A 597 8.24 35.85 -56.79
CA ALA A 597 8.91 35.67 -58.07
C ALA A 597 8.96 34.18 -58.45
N ASN A 598 8.17 33.78 -59.43
CA ASN A 598 8.11 32.38 -59.91
C ASN A 598 9.47 31.84 -60.38
N ALA A 599 10.38 32.72 -60.82
CA ALA A 599 11.73 32.34 -61.24
C ALA A 599 12.60 31.81 -60.09
N GLU A 600 12.27 32.15 -58.85
CA GLU A 600 13.00 31.73 -57.65
C GLU A 600 12.29 30.59 -56.91
N TRP A 601 11.24 30.01 -57.52
CA TRP A 601 10.48 28.96 -56.87
C TRP A 601 11.30 27.69 -56.72
N THR A 602 11.26 27.18 -55.50
CA THR A 602 11.66 25.82 -55.19
C THR A 602 10.46 24.87 -55.31
N GLN A 603 10.72 23.56 -55.28
CA GLN A 603 9.64 22.56 -55.20
C GLN A 603 8.73 22.78 -53.98
N HIS A 604 9.23 23.37 -52.91
CA HIS A 604 8.43 23.69 -51.73
C HIS A 604 7.47 24.85 -51.99
N ASP A 605 7.92 25.91 -52.68
CA ASP A 605 7.08 27.06 -53.05
C ASP A 605 5.91 26.65 -53.95
N GLU A 606 6.16 25.73 -54.90
CA GLU A 606 5.13 25.22 -55.81
C GLU A 606 4.01 24.48 -55.03
N GLN A 607 4.38 23.69 -54.02
CA GLN A 607 3.43 23.00 -53.15
C GLN A 607 2.61 23.98 -52.29
N GLN A 608 3.28 24.97 -51.68
CA GLN A 608 2.62 26.00 -50.87
C GLN A 608 1.65 26.85 -51.70
N TYR A 609 2.02 27.18 -52.94
CA TYR A 609 1.15 27.87 -53.89
C TYR A 609 -0.10 27.04 -54.23
N ALA A 610 0.07 25.76 -54.53
CA ALA A 610 -1.03 24.85 -54.84
C ALA A 610 -2.02 24.73 -53.67
N GLU A 611 -1.52 24.64 -52.43
CA GLU A 611 -2.34 24.63 -51.21
C GLU A 611 -3.12 25.95 -51.02
N ALA A 612 -2.44 27.09 -51.19
CA ALA A 612 -3.06 28.40 -51.10
C ALA A 612 -4.19 28.57 -52.14
N MET A 613 -3.94 28.21 -53.40
CA MET A 613 -4.93 28.30 -54.48
C MET A 613 -6.09 27.32 -54.32
N SER A 614 -5.83 26.13 -53.76
CA SER A 614 -6.88 25.16 -53.42
C SER A 614 -7.88 25.74 -52.42
N TYR A 615 -7.41 26.45 -51.39
CA TYR A 615 -8.30 27.11 -50.43
C TYR A 615 -9.13 28.22 -51.09
N VAL A 616 -8.52 29.08 -51.90
CA VAL A 616 -9.23 30.17 -52.61
C VAL A 616 -10.32 29.60 -53.52
N THR A 617 -10.00 28.55 -54.29
CA THR A 617 -10.97 27.89 -55.18
C THR A 617 -12.16 27.34 -54.39
N LYS A 618 -11.92 26.67 -53.25
CA LYS A 618 -12.97 26.18 -52.35
C LYS A 618 -13.83 27.32 -51.80
N PHE A 619 -13.21 28.45 -51.46
CA PHE A 619 -13.93 29.63 -50.97
C PHE A 619 -14.86 30.21 -52.04
N ASP A 620 -14.35 30.44 -53.25
CA ASP A 620 -15.13 31.00 -54.36
C ASP A 620 -16.29 30.07 -54.75
N GLN A 621 -16.05 28.76 -54.77
CA GLN A 621 -17.09 27.76 -55.01
C GLN A 621 -18.18 27.79 -53.92
N MET A 622 -17.79 27.88 -52.65
CA MET A 622 -18.72 27.99 -51.53
C MET A 622 -19.57 29.26 -51.66
N VAL A 623 -18.95 30.41 -51.89
CA VAL A 623 -19.66 31.70 -52.02
C VAL A 623 -20.60 31.69 -53.22
N ARG A 624 -20.17 31.17 -54.39
CA ARG A 624 -21.02 31.04 -55.58
C ARG A 624 -22.25 30.19 -55.29
N THR A 625 -22.06 29.04 -54.64
CA THR A 625 -23.15 28.10 -54.32
C THR A 625 -24.13 28.72 -53.32
N GLN A 626 -23.62 29.32 -52.25
CA GLN A 626 -24.46 29.95 -51.23
C GLN A 626 -25.16 31.20 -51.75
N SER A 627 -24.54 31.97 -52.65
CA SER A 627 -25.17 33.14 -53.24
C SER A 627 -26.42 32.76 -54.03
N VAL A 628 -26.35 31.69 -54.83
CA VAL A 628 -27.53 31.19 -55.58
C VAL A 628 -28.66 30.73 -54.64
N GLN A 629 -28.32 30.16 -53.48
CA GLN A 629 -29.31 29.66 -52.52
C GLN A 629 -29.91 30.75 -51.63
N LYS A 630 -29.11 31.75 -51.22
CA LYS A 630 -29.50 32.75 -50.22
C LYS A 630 -29.91 34.10 -50.80
N LEU A 631 -29.46 34.44 -52.02
CA LEU A 631 -29.70 35.74 -52.64
C LEU A 631 -30.80 35.63 -53.70
N ASN A 632 -31.98 36.15 -53.38
CA ASN A 632 -33.02 36.39 -54.37
C ASN A 632 -32.70 37.68 -55.15
N ARG A 633 -32.89 37.64 -56.47
CA ARG A 633 -32.81 38.84 -57.32
C ARG A 633 -34.10 39.63 -57.18
N LEU A 634 -34.13 40.59 -56.26
CA LEU A 634 -35.28 41.45 -56.00
C LEU A 634 -35.39 42.53 -57.07
N GLY A 635 -36.61 42.75 -57.58
CA GLY A 635 -36.99 43.96 -58.33
C GLY A 635 -38.03 44.73 -57.53
N SER A 636 -37.91 46.06 -57.45
CA SER A 636 -38.91 46.92 -56.83
C SER A 636 -39.79 47.56 -57.89
N LEU A 637 -41.10 47.46 -57.72
CA LEU A 637 -42.07 48.28 -58.46
C LEU A 637 -42.43 49.46 -57.57
N THR A 638 -42.10 50.67 -58.01
CA THR A 638 -42.61 51.88 -57.37
C THR A 638 -44.08 52.01 -57.78
N ALA A 639 -45.01 51.83 -56.85
CA ALA A 639 -46.40 52.16 -57.11
C ALA A 639 -46.46 53.66 -57.46
N PRO A 640 -47.09 54.06 -58.58
CA PRO A 640 -47.26 55.48 -58.89
C PRO A 640 -48.01 56.11 -57.72
N ILE A 641 -47.45 57.19 -57.18
CA ILE A 641 -48.15 58.07 -56.23
C ILE A 641 -49.45 58.45 -56.93
N PRO A 642 -50.64 58.19 -56.37
CA PRO A 642 -51.89 58.50 -57.04
C PRO A 642 -51.91 59.98 -57.37
N THR A 643 -51.85 60.30 -58.67
CA THR A 643 -52.09 61.64 -59.18
C THR A 643 -53.44 62.08 -58.65
N ALA A 644 -53.45 63.19 -57.93
CA ALA A 644 -54.64 63.78 -57.36
C ALA A 644 -55.74 63.84 -58.44
N THR A 645 -56.89 63.24 -58.12
CA THR A 645 -58.11 63.36 -58.89
C THR A 645 -58.38 64.85 -59.13
N GLU A 646 -58.50 65.27 -60.38
CA GLU A 646 -59.03 66.60 -60.71
C GLU A 646 -60.38 66.76 -60.02
N VAL A 647 -60.42 67.61 -59.01
CA VAL A 647 -61.65 68.08 -58.39
C VAL A 647 -61.93 69.43 -59.05
N ASP A 648 -63.02 69.52 -59.80
CA ASP A 648 -63.53 70.77 -60.34
C ASP A 648 -63.78 71.74 -59.17
N TYR A 649 -63.01 72.83 -59.12
CA TYR A 649 -63.30 73.97 -58.25
C TYR A 649 -63.64 75.19 -59.11
N THR A 650 -64.88 75.67 -58.94
CA THR A 650 -65.33 76.97 -59.43
C THR A 650 -64.48 78.08 -58.80
N PRO A 651 -64.06 79.10 -59.56
CA PRO A 651 -63.17 80.14 -59.06
C PRO A 651 -63.93 81.05 -58.08
N VAL A 652 -63.37 81.22 -56.88
CA VAL A 652 -63.75 82.28 -55.97
C VAL A 652 -62.55 83.21 -55.84
N ASP A 653 -62.69 84.42 -56.35
CA ASP A 653 -61.70 85.49 -56.27
C ASP A 653 -61.48 85.88 -54.80
N TYR A 654 -60.26 85.70 -54.29
CA TYR A 654 -59.76 86.47 -53.15
C TYR A 654 -58.30 86.85 -53.32
N THR A 655 -58.09 88.13 -53.10
CA THR A 655 -56.90 88.97 -53.19
C THR A 655 -55.70 88.51 -52.37
N GLU A 656 -54.51 88.75 -52.91
CA GLU A 656 -53.20 88.53 -52.31
C GLU A 656 -53.07 89.07 -50.87
N THR A 657 -52.55 88.23 -49.97
CA THR A 657 -51.87 88.68 -48.74
C THR A 657 -50.58 87.87 -48.55
N PRO A 658 -49.50 88.49 -48.05
CA PRO A 658 -48.14 88.06 -48.34
C PRO A 658 -47.65 86.90 -47.46
N ALA A 659 -46.73 86.11 -48.04
CA ALA A 659 -46.11 84.94 -47.45
C ALA A 659 -45.38 85.22 -46.13
N LEU A 660 -45.70 84.44 -45.09
CA LEU A 660 -44.90 84.30 -43.89
C LEU A 660 -43.68 83.42 -44.19
N ASN A 661 -42.51 84.06 -44.12
CA ASN A 661 -41.19 83.53 -44.39
C ASN A 661 -40.73 82.61 -43.22
N TYR A 662 -40.64 81.30 -43.46
CA TYR A 662 -39.95 80.39 -42.54
C TYR A 662 -38.52 80.18 -43.04
N GLN A 663 -37.57 80.72 -42.26
CA GLN A 663 -36.14 80.67 -42.49
C GLN A 663 -35.62 79.22 -42.57
N GLU A 664 -34.76 78.97 -43.56
CA GLU A 664 -33.96 77.76 -43.69
C GLU A 664 -33.10 77.53 -42.44
N TYR A 665 -33.18 76.31 -41.89
CA TYR A 665 -32.34 75.89 -40.79
C TYR A 665 -30.90 75.67 -41.27
N SER A 666 -30.07 76.69 -41.10
CA SER A 666 -28.63 76.65 -41.35
C SER A 666 -27.92 75.82 -40.27
N LYS A 667 -27.26 74.73 -40.68
CA LYS A 667 -26.37 73.95 -39.81
C LYS A 667 -25.19 74.80 -39.37
N THR A 668 -24.96 74.89 -38.07
CA THR A 668 -23.87 75.69 -37.52
C THR A 668 -22.51 75.02 -37.70
N LYS A 669 -21.47 75.84 -37.82
CA LYS A 669 -20.04 75.48 -38.02
C LYS A 669 -19.50 74.45 -37.00
N VAL A 670 -20.19 74.24 -35.88
CA VAL A 670 -19.84 73.27 -34.84
C VAL A 670 -20.18 71.83 -35.27
N GLU A 671 -21.27 71.63 -36.02
CA GLU A 671 -21.68 70.30 -36.52
C GLU A 671 -20.73 69.78 -37.60
N THR A 672 -20.07 70.68 -38.34
CA THR A 672 -19.10 70.34 -39.38
C THR A 672 -17.72 69.94 -38.81
N ILE A 673 -17.35 70.44 -37.64
CA ILE A 673 -16.04 70.17 -37.00
C ILE A 673 -16.02 68.79 -36.33
N ASN A 674 -17.13 68.35 -35.73
CA ASN A 674 -17.19 67.03 -35.10
C ASN A 674 -17.10 65.86 -36.09
N LYS A 675 -17.46 66.10 -37.36
CA LYS A 675 -17.31 65.08 -38.42
C LYS A 675 -15.85 64.91 -38.87
N ALA A 676 -15.05 65.98 -38.82
CA ALA A 676 -13.63 65.93 -39.21
C ALA A 676 -12.70 65.36 -38.14
N LEU A 677 -13.12 65.35 -36.86
CA LEU A 677 -12.38 64.75 -35.74
C LEU A 677 -12.66 63.25 -35.54
N LEU A 678 -13.70 62.70 -36.19
CA LEU A 678 -14.03 61.28 -36.18
C LEU A 678 -13.41 60.50 -37.36
N ASP A 679 -12.87 61.20 -38.35
CA ASP A 679 -12.20 60.64 -39.54
C ASP A 679 -10.66 60.78 -39.49
N LEU A 680 -10.09 61.14 -38.33
CA LEU A 680 -8.66 61.04 -37.97
C LEU A 680 -8.52 60.04 -36.82
#